data_AF-A0A662KE13-F1
#
_entry.id   AF-A0A662KE13-F1
#
_cell.length_a   1.000
_cell.length_b   1.000
_cell.length_c   1.000
_cell.angle_alpha   90.00
_cell.angle_beta   90.00
_cell.angle_gamma   90.00
#
_symmetry.space_group_name_H-M   'P 1'
#
loop_
_entity.id
_entity.type
_entity.pdbx_description
1 polymer ?
#
loop_
_entity_poly.entity_id
_entity_poly.type
_entity_poly.pdbx_seq_one_letter_code
_entity_poly.pdbx_strand_id
1 'polypeptide(L)'
;NSSSVVEDMVEVKRGLSLSNYGDDLHLFSEDGVEIDGVWYGKGGDVTEENSAIKVKEGNSLARYRDKDSNIPREDFYEESIPSPGRENKALGIVSLDLFPTHIPKVHRGKYSLPFAIKVSIRNFDSFHLKVSLSKNHSSPTAAQVWNGKRWIYSGRYFLRGNNNWSGWIVLRLNSLYKGYALLKNSLEAYLIVKVKNDHGKIVELDRKVKLFDIGKEGGVLVGVFEERELWGSPVLLKRGENIVSIYISENNSVDEGYPRLEGYYKLPAPSGEYRLVVLGEKDAVLLEKDNVKVKGYLDFTIYCGNKSFEVGKESKIYIYNKGSLEDKYIIVCKGADVNRRSISLKPGEGKEITITPRERKFSVIVYSSRDPSLRRELTLKAKHTCIKVKWVKILRDGKETRSCYRGEILTLKAFIRNEGTPRKIKLAFRLDNETILERDYSIKKYRYPSIKLDTSSLVEGWYRVDVLINSSVRKSVNFFVKEPNFSSPKILIVELCPSDPFYRNEYISIYNLSPYKVNLSNFYITSNPQTRKDMQRKLFLPPIELHPFYYLNISYNASAYFKRKGTFPDFEYGVDSEKTVPNLKNKGFKINDNKGIICIKDRFNRTIDAVVYGNAKIFSDGWRGEGIDAQNRVLRRREKAFNFLDTNSSEDWVTEEFHKNVWCTIISKQNFSDVLRLSDEMFLYLKYSPDENLEKGTLTTISSMKQAVETITELTLRAEKSIHIVGFHFANWKVIKSLINASLRGVRVKILGDYSRPFSYIMEEYGIETKTKSVNTSLTTLILDNRDIYFISKDSIIHVENESMASDLIGLFSEETSKPTNPMTNTLFILSVFILTSIL
;
A
#
# COMPACT_ATOMS: atom_id res chain seq x y z
N ASN A 1 -33.56 -88.92 63.79
CA ASN A 1 -32.98 -88.72 62.45
C ASN A 1 -34.06 -88.56 61.41
N SER A 2 -34.12 -87.41 60.74
CA SER A 2 -35.03 -87.12 59.62
C SER A 2 -34.39 -87.29 58.24
N SER A 3 -33.09 -87.61 58.16
CA SER A 3 -32.42 -87.97 56.90
C SER A 3 -31.21 -88.89 57.14
N SER A 4 -30.85 -89.70 56.14
CA SER A 4 -29.68 -90.58 56.14
C SER A 4 -28.41 -89.94 55.57
N VAL A 5 -28.40 -88.61 55.38
CA VAL A 5 -27.35 -87.89 54.63
C VAL A 5 -26.46 -87.04 55.55
N VAL A 6 -26.84 -86.87 56.83
CA VAL A 6 -26.08 -86.10 57.82
C VAL A 6 -25.68 -87.06 58.94
N GLU A 7 -24.38 -87.26 59.15
CA GLU A 7 -23.87 -88.02 60.30
C GLU A 7 -24.19 -87.26 61.60
N ASP A 8 -24.67 -87.98 62.63
CA ASP A 8 -24.87 -87.41 63.96
C ASP A 8 -23.51 -87.03 64.56
N MET A 9 -23.25 -85.73 64.70
CA MET A 9 -21.99 -85.21 65.24
C MET A 9 -22.02 -85.07 66.78
N VAL A 10 -23.12 -85.45 67.46
CA VAL A 10 -23.30 -85.21 68.91
C VAL A 10 -24.09 -86.34 69.59
N GLU A 11 -23.56 -86.91 70.68
CA GLU A 11 -24.35 -87.73 71.62
C GLU A 11 -25.28 -86.82 72.44
N VAL A 12 -26.57 -86.81 72.13
CA VAL A 12 -27.56 -85.99 72.85
C VAL A 12 -28.11 -86.76 74.05
N LYS A 13 -27.54 -86.56 75.24
CA LYS A 13 -28.00 -87.25 76.48
C LYS A 13 -29.38 -86.82 76.96
N ARG A 14 -29.75 -85.56 76.74
CA ARG A 14 -31.10 -84.98 76.92
C ARG A 14 -31.28 -83.94 75.83
N GLY A 15 -32.39 -83.95 75.10
CA GLY A 15 -32.62 -83.10 73.92
C GLY A 15 -32.25 -81.63 74.15
N LEU A 16 -31.61 -81.00 73.16
CA LEU A 16 -31.39 -79.55 73.13
C LEU A 16 -32.57 -78.87 72.40
N SER A 17 -33.25 -77.92 73.06
CA SER A 17 -34.33 -77.13 72.46
C SER A 17 -34.23 -75.67 72.87
N LEU A 18 -34.31 -74.75 71.90
CA LEU A 18 -34.32 -73.31 72.15
C LEU A 18 -35.76 -72.80 72.28
N SER A 19 -36.02 -71.97 73.29
CA SER A 19 -37.35 -71.49 73.69
C SER A 19 -37.83 -70.24 72.94
N ASN A 20 -36.99 -69.59 72.12
CA ASN A 20 -37.29 -68.34 71.39
C ASN A 20 -37.62 -67.11 72.26
N TYR A 21 -37.65 -67.23 73.60
CA TYR A 21 -38.04 -66.16 74.52
C TYR A 21 -36.94 -65.77 75.51
N GLY A 22 -35.87 -66.56 75.60
CA GLY A 22 -34.74 -66.28 76.47
C GLY A 22 -33.94 -67.54 76.72
N ASP A 23 -32.86 -67.76 75.99
CA ASP A 23 -31.99 -68.94 76.14
C ASP A 23 -30.53 -68.49 76.23
N ASP A 24 -29.72 -69.28 76.92
CA ASP A 24 -28.27 -69.19 76.90
C ASP A 24 -27.65 -70.50 76.40
N LEU A 25 -26.64 -70.34 75.55
CA LEU A 25 -25.92 -71.43 74.90
C LEU A 25 -24.46 -71.33 75.30
N HIS A 26 -23.97 -72.36 75.97
CA HIS A 26 -22.59 -72.42 76.46
C HIS A 26 -21.85 -73.56 75.77
N LEU A 27 -20.62 -73.27 75.36
CA LEU A 27 -19.67 -74.22 74.84
C LEU A 27 -18.65 -74.53 75.92
N PHE A 28 -18.51 -75.80 76.28
CA PHE A 28 -17.51 -76.27 77.25
C PHE A 28 -16.47 -77.16 76.58
N SER A 29 -15.26 -77.16 77.13
CA SER A 29 -14.21 -78.14 76.86
C SER A 29 -14.54 -79.51 77.46
N GLU A 30 -13.79 -80.55 77.08
CA GLU A 30 -13.93 -81.89 77.65
C GLU A 30 -13.70 -81.92 79.18
N ASP A 31 -12.84 -81.03 79.68
CA ASP A 31 -12.56 -80.88 81.13
C ASP A 31 -13.62 -80.04 81.87
N GLY A 32 -14.69 -79.61 81.19
CA GLY A 32 -15.79 -78.84 81.79
C GLY A 32 -15.51 -77.34 81.97
N VAL A 33 -14.41 -76.82 81.41
CA VAL A 33 -14.13 -75.37 81.36
C VAL A 33 -14.95 -74.72 80.25
N GLU A 34 -15.63 -73.60 80.55
CA GLU A 34 -16.38 -72.82 79.56
C GLU A 34 -15.43 -72.14 78.55
N ILE A 35 -15.71 -72.34 77.26
CA ILE A 35 -14.95 -71.81 76.13
C ILE A 35 -15.65 -70.57 75.53
N ASP A 36 -16.97 -70.60 75.36
CA ASP A 36 -17.76 -69.49 74.81
C ASP A 36 -19.21 -69.56 75.31
N GLY A 37 -19.90 -68.43 75.35
CA GLY A 37 -21.25 -68.30 75.88
C GLY A 37 -22.05 -67.24 75.13
N VAL A 38 -23.29 -67.56 74.74
CA VAL A 38 -24.19 -66.64 74.05
C VAL A 38 -25.53 -66.59 74.75
N TRP A 39 -25.93 -65.40 75.19
CA TRP A 39 -27.23 -65.12 75.80
C TRP A 39 -28.15 -64.45 74.79
N TYR A 40 -29.38 -64.97 74.65
CA TYR A 40 -30.41 -64.43 73.79
C TYR A 40 -31.63 -63.99 74.60
N GLY A 41 -32.16 -62.80 74.32
CA GLY A 41 -33.37 -62.30 74.99
C GLY A 41 -33.17 -62.07 76.49
N LYS A 42 -34.08 -62.59 77.33
CA LYS A 42 -34.02 -62.50 78.80
C LYS A 42 -33.58 -63.80 79.49
N GLY A 43 -33.00 -64.74 78.74
CA GLY A 43 -32.51 -66.00 79.30
C GLY A 43 -31.10 -65.85 79.86
N GLY A 44 -30.85 -66.45 81.01
CA GLY A 44 -29.54 -66.56 81.66
C GLY A 44 -29.17 -65.41 82.61
N ASP A 45 -27.88 -65.34 82.94
CA ASP A 45 -27.33 -64.52 84.05
C ASP A 45 -26.87 -63.10 83.64
N VAL A 46 -27.11 -62.68 82.40
CA VAL A 46 -26.75 -61.33 81.90
C VAL A 46 -27.97 -60.43 81.70
N THR A 47 -27.78 -59.11 81.78
CA THR A 47 -28.86 -58.13 81.54
C THR A 47 -29.28 -58.11 80.06
N GLU A 48 -30.51 -57.66 79.78
CA GLU A 48 -31.02 -57.49 78.40
C GLU A 48 -30.19 -56.49 77.56
N GLU A 49 -29.41 -55.64 78.23
CA GLU A 49 -28.46 -54.71 77.59
C GLU A 49 -27.14 -55.37 77.20
N ASN A 50 -26.82 -56.54 77.76
CA ASN A 50 -25.62 -57.31 77.42
C ASN A 50 -25.96 -58.55 76.58
N SER A 51 -27.20 -59.03 76.60
CA SER A 51 -27.66 -60.14 75.77
C SER A 51 -27.79 -59.76 74.28
N ALA A 52 -27.66 -60.76 73.42
CA ALA A 52 -27.77 -60.59 71.98
C ALA A 52 -29.16 -60.03 71.61
N ILE A 53 -29.20 -59.20 70.55
CA ILE A 53 -30.42 -58.52 70.15
C ILE A 53 -31.53 -59.52 69.80
N LYS A 54 -32.76 -59.21 70.21
CA LYS A 54 -33.94 -59.98 69.77
C LYS A 54 -34.12 -59.83 68.27
N VAL A 55 -34.27 -60.94 67.56
CA VAL A 55 -34.48 -60.96 66.11
C VAL A 55 -35.97 -61.14 65.78
N LYS A 56 -36.39 -60.66 64.61
CA LYS A 56 -37.74 -60.87 64.07
C LYS A 56 -37.93 -62.34 63.73
N GLU A 57 -39.18 -62.78 63.77
CA GLU A 57 -39.56 -64.12 63.32
C GLU A 57 -39.08 -64.37 61.89
N GLY A 58 -38.43 -65.51 61.66
CA GLY A 58 -37.81 -65.89 60.38
C GLY A 58 -36.38 -65.40 60.16
N ASN A 59 -35.84 -64.54 61.04
CA ASN A 59 -34.45 -64.09 60.98
C ASN A 59 -33.57 -64.92 61.93
N SER A 60 -32.24 -64.80 61.77
CA SER A 60 -31.21 -65.46 62.55
C SER A 60 -30.35 -64.46 63.29
N LEU A 61 -29.74 -64.89 64.40
CA LEU A 61 -28.69 -64.15 65.07
C LEU A 61 -27.33 -64.51 64.41
N ALA A 62 -26.57 -63.52 63.95
CA ALA A 62 -25.28 -63.72 63.28
C ALA A 62 -24.18 -62.91 63.99
N ARG A 63 -22.99 -63.50 64.16
CA ARG A 63 -21.84 -62.84 64.81
C ARG A 63 -21.08 -61.96 63.81
N TYR A 64 -20.66 -60.76 64.22
CA TYR A 64 -19.69 -59.94 63.48
C TYR A 64 -18.33 -60.65 63.43
N ARG A 65 -17.65 -60.61 62.28
CA ARG A 65 -16.42 -61.37 62.04
C ARG A 65 -15.26 -61.01 62.97
N ASP A 66 -15.11 -59.72 63.27
CA ASP A 66 -13.93 -59.16 63.94
C ASP A 66 -14.27 -58.59 65.34
N LYS A 67 -15.39 -59.03 65.93
CA LYS A 67 -15.87 -58.51 67.21
C LYS A 67 -16.12 -59.65 68.19
N ASP A 68 -15.37 -59.59 69.28
CA ASP A 68 -15.38 -60.54 70.39
C ASP A 68 -15.18 -59.75 71.68
N SER A 69 -16.27 -59.20 72.22
CA SER A 69 -16.25 -58.25 73.33
C SER A 69 -16.72 -58.85 74.66
N ASN A 70 -16.98 -60.17 74.70
CA ASN A 70 -17.70 -60.86 75.78
C ASN A 70 -19.08 -60.24 76.09
N ILE A 71 -19.61 -59.41 75.19
CA ILE A 71 -20.92 -58.76 75.30
C ILE A 71 -21.71 -59.15 74.04
N PRO A 72 -22.56 -60.20 74.10
CA PRO A 72 -23.30 -60.70 72.94
C PRO A 72 -24.09 -59.64 72.17
N ARG A 73 -24.63 -58.61 72.85
CA ARG A 73 -25.33 -57.50 72.17
C ARG A 73 -24.46 -56.77 71.15
N GLU A 74 -23.17 -56.69 71.45
CA GLU A 74 -22.20 -55.98 70.66
C GLU A 74 -21.62 -56.85 69.55
N ASP A 75 -21.56 -58.16 69.77
CA ASP A 75 -20.91 -59.13 68.88
C ASP A 75 -21.88 -59.71 67.84
N PHE A 76 -23.19 -59.58 68.04
CA PHE A 76 -24.21 -60.15 67.17
C PHE A 76 -25.14 -59.13 66.51
N TYR A 77 -25.60 -59.46 65.30
CA TYR A 77 -26.59 -58.72 64.52
C TYR A 77 -27.69 -59.63 63.98
N GLU A 78 -28.81 -59.02 63.60
CA GLU A 78 -29.94 -59.71 62.99
C GLU A 78 -29.67 -59.94 61.50
N GLU A 79 -29.75 -61.18 61.05
CA GLU A 79 -29.55 -61.59 59.66
C GLU A 79 -30.81 -62.25 59.12
N SER A 80 -31.34 -61.75 58.00
CA SER A 80 -32.60 -62.25 57.42
C SER A 80 -32.46 -63.50 56.55
N ILE A 81 -31.23 -63.99 56.34
CA ILE A 81 -30.95 -65.22 55.58
C ILE A 81 -29.99 -66.07 56.41
N PRO A 82 -30.43 -67.20 56.99
CA PRO A 82 -29.57 -68.08 57.76
C PRO A 82 -28.33 -68.50 56.95
N SER A 83 -27.17 -68.55 57.61
CA SER A 83 -25.87 -68.86 57.03
C SER A 83 -25.27 -70.23 57.49
N PRO A 84 -26.05 -71.30 57.74
CA PRO A 84 -25.48 -72.53 58.28
C PRO A 84 -24.38 -73.09 57.36
N GLY A 85 -23.21 -73.37 57.93
CA GLY A 85 -22.03 -73.85 57.22
C GLY A 85 -21.33 -72.82 56.32
N ARG A 86 -21.64 -71.51 56.44
CA ARG A 86 -21.03 -70.42 55.68
C ARG A 86 -20.62 -69.27 56.60
N GLU A 87 -19.65 -68.46 56.17
CA GLU A 87 -19.27 -67.24 56.92
C GLU A 87 -20.43 -66.24 57.04
N ASN A 88 -20.64 -65.70 58.24
CA ASN A 88 -21.54 -64.57 58.49
C ASN A 88 -21.04 -63.32 57.74
N LYS A 89 -21.92 -62.65 56.99
CA LYS A 89 -21.54 -61.49 56.16
C LYS A 89 -22.48 -60.33 56.43
N ALA A 90 -22.19 -59.54 57.47
CA ALA A 90 -22.92 -58.32 57.77
C ALA A 90 -23.05 -57.49 56.48
N LEU A 91 -24.30 -57.28 56.05
CA LEU A 91 -24.60 -56.28 55.02
C LEU A 91 -24.28 -54.93 55.64
N GLY A 92 -23.29 -54.23 55.08
CA GLY A 92 -22.99 -52.90 55.57
C GLY A 92 -24.18 -51.95 55.44
N ILE A 93 -24.26 -50.99 56.34
CA ILE A 93 -25.38 -50.05 56.46
C ILE A 93 -25.05 -48.80 55.63
N VAL A 94 -26.01 -48.32 54.85
CA VAL A 94 -25.93 -47.03 54.15
C VAL A 94 -27.09 -46.13 54.59
N SER A 95 -26.79 -44.87 54.91
CA SER A 95 -27.77 -43.85 55.25
C SER A 95 -27.61 -42.61 54.38
N LEU A 96 -28.74 -41.94 54.12
CA LEU A 96 -28.80 -40.62 53.52
C LEU A 96 -29.20 -39.64 54.62
N ASP A 97 -28.19 -39.07 55.28
CA ASP A 97 -28.36 -38.31 56.52
C ASP A 97 -29.04 -36.96 56.25
N LEU A 98 -28.61 -36.26 55.21
CA LEU A 98 -29.15 -34.97 54.80
C LEU A 98 -29.34 -34.94 53.29
N PHE A 99 -30.53 -34.56 52.83
CA PHE A 99 -30.83 -34.43 51.41
C PHE A 99 -31.91 -33.39 51.15
N PRO A 100 -31.90 -32.71 49.99
CA PRO A 100 -32.94 -31.78 49.62
C PRO A 100 -34.18 -32.54 49.15
N THR A 101 -35.34 -32.13 49.64
CA THR A 101 -36.64 -32.61 49.19
C THR A 101 -37.03 -32.07 47.82
N HIS A 102 -36.38 -31.00 47.35
CA HIS A 102 -36.64 -30.36 46.05
C HIS A 102 -35.35 -30.18 45.25
N ILE A 103 -35.38 -30.55 43.98
CA ILE A 103 -34.26 -30.42 43.05
C ILE A 103 -34.72 -29.60 41.84
N PRO A 104 -33.99 -28.53 41.48
CA PRO A 104 -34.35 -27.76 40.30
C PRO A 104 -34.05 -28.54 39.03
N LYS A 105 -34.96 -28.44 38.06
CA LYS A 105 -34.69 -28.86 36.69
C LYS A 105 -33.65 -27.94 36.03
N VAL A 106 -33.14 -28.37 34.87
CA VAL A 106 -32.23 -27.55 34.06
C VAL A 106 -33.01 -26.34 33.53
N HIS A 107 -32.82 -25.19 34.18
CA HIS A 107 -33.42 -23.93 33.76
C HIS A 107 -32.70 -23.36 32.53
N ARG A 108 -31.35 -23.47 32.48
CA ARG A 108 -30.51 -22.89 31.41
C ARG A 108 -29.27 -23.67 31.08
N GLY A 109 -28.85 -23.51 29.83
CA GLY A 109 -27.65 -24.16 29.32
C GLY A 109 -27.80 -25.69 29.42
N LYS A 110 -26.74 -26.35 29.87
CA LYS A 110 -26.67 -27.81 29.90
C LYS A 110 -26.96 -28.41 31.28
N TYR A 111 -26.84 -27.65 32.36
CA TYR A 111 -26.83 -28.20 33.72
C TYR A 111 -27.84 -27.51 34.63
N SER A 112 -28.41 -28.24 35.59
CA SER A 112 -29.18 -27.62 36.68
C SER A 112 -28.24 -26.89 37.63
N LEU A 113 -28.81 -26.10 38.54
CA LEU A 113 -28.08 -25.69 39.73
C LEU A 113 -27.68 -26.95 40.53
N PRO A 114 -26.46 -26.97 41.08
CA PRO A 114 -25.97 -28.10 41.86
C PRO A 114 -26.67 -28.15 43.22
N PHE A 115 -26.70 -29.34 43.80
CA PHE A 115 -27.24 -29.61 45.13
C PHE A 115 -26.38 -30.65 45.83
N ALA A 116 -26.29 -30.56 47.15
CA ALA A 116 -25.50 -31.47 47.97
C ALA A 116 -26.39 -32.45 48.76
N ILE A 117 -25.82 -33.61 49.07
CA ILE A 117 -26.39 -34.60 49.99
C ILE A 117 -25.30 -35.11 50.93
N LYS A 118 -25.67 -35.57 52.12
CA LYS A 118 -24.77 -36.23 53.07
C LYS A 118 -25.10 -37.71 53.14
N VAL A 119 -24.10 -38.55 52.91
CA VAL A 119 -24.23 -40.01 52.95
C VAL A 119 -23.27 -40.56 54.01
N SER A 120 -23.74 -41.52 54.80
CA SER A 120 -22.90 -42.32 55.69
C SER A 120 -22.97 -43.80 55.34
N ILE A 121 -21.83 -44.46 55.44
CA ILE A 121 -21.59 -45.87 55.15
C ILE A 121 -20.95 -46.45 56.40
N ARG A 122 -21.50 -47.56 56.92
CA ARG A 122 -20.99 -48.25 58.12
C ARG A 122 -20.91 -49.74 57.88
N ASN A 123 -19.99 -50.42 58.58
CA ASN A 123 -19.87 -51.89 58.56
C ASN A 123 -19.60 -52.46 57.15
N PHE A 124 -18.74 -51.79 56.37
CA PHE A 124 -18.21 -52.29 55.09
C PHE A 124 -16.69 -52.39 55.17
N ASP A 125 -16.09 -53.55 54.92
CA ASP A 125 -14.62 -53.68 54.83
C ASP A 125 -14.08 -52.80 53.69
N SER A 126 -14.74 -52.89 52.54
CA SER A 126 -14.50 -52.04 51.37
C SER A 126 -15.80 -51.74 50.64
N PHE A 127 -15.86 -50.56 50.02
CA PHE A 127 -17.07 -50.10 49.34
C PHE A 127 -16.78 -49.30 48.08
N HIS A 128 -17.72 -49.38 47.15
CA HIS A 128 -17.83 -48.60 45.92
C HIS A 128 -19.16 -47.88 45.97
N LEU A 129 -19.15 -46.55 45.98
CA LEU A 129 -20.34 -45.72 46.11
C LEU A 129 -20.76 -45.14 44.76
N LYS A 130 -22.06 -45.23 44.49
CA LYS A 130 -22.76 -44.63 43.37
C LYS A 130 -23.97 -43.85 43.89
N VAL A 131 -24.13 -42.62 43.44
CA VAL A 131 -25.32 -41.82 43.70
C VAL A 131 -25.93 -41.37 42.39
N SER A 132 -27.22 -41.57 42.21
CA SER A 132 -27.94 -41.25 40.98
C SER A 132 -29.28 -40.60 41.23
N LEU A 133 -29.70 -39.75 40.29
CA LEU A 133 -31.07 -39.24 40.22
C LEU A 133 -31.75 -39.79 38.96
N SER A 134 -32.83 -40.55 39.12
CA SER A 134 -33.50 -41.27 38.02
C SER A 134 -35.03 -41.19 38.14
N LYS A 135 -35.74 -41.46 37.03
CA LYS A 135 -37.22 -41.54 37.03
C LYS A 135 -37.76 -42.72 37.84
N ASN A 136 -37.03 -43.83 37.82
CA ASN A 136 -37.27 -45.04 38.60
C ASN A 136 -35.95 -45.83 38.69
N HIS A 137 -35.94 -46.94 39.44
CA HIS A 137 -34.74 -47.75 39.69
C HIS A 137 -34.09 -48.36 38.43
N SER A 138 -34.87 -48.57 37.37
CA SER A 138 -34.41 -49.15 36.10
C SER A 138 -33.99 -48.09 35.07
N SER A 139 -34.27 -46.82 35.32
CA SER A 139 -33.99 -45.73 34.38
C SER A 139 -32.53 -45.29 34.44
N PRO A 140 -31.95 -44.87 33.29
CA PRO A 140 -30.64 -44.23 33.30
C PRO A 140 -30.70 -42.94 34.14
N THR A 141 -29.60 -42.61 34.82
CA THR A 141 -29.56 -41.39 35.62
C THR A 141 -29.53 -40.14 34.74
N ALA A 142 -30.16 -39.09 35.24
CA ALA A 142 -30.15 -37.74 34.70
C ALA A 142 -28.98 -36.90 35.22
N ALA A 143 -28.23 -37.37 36.22
CA ALA A 143 -27.30 -36.57 36.99
C ALA A 143 -25.82 -36.80 36.66
N GLN A 144 -25.03 -35.79 36.98
CA GLN A 144 -23.59 -35.86 37.18
C GLN A 144 -23.29 -35.75 38.67
N VAL A 145 -22.17 -36.34 39.09
CA VAL A 145 -21.62 -36.22 40.43
C VAL A 145 -20.23 -35.62 40.36
N TRP A 146 -19.89 -34.76 41.32
CA TRP A 146 -18.53 -34.26 41.48
C TRP A 146 -17.67 -35.31 42.20
N ASN A 147 -16.58 -35.74 41.58
CA ASN A 147 -15.69 -36.75 42.16
C ASN A 147 -14.45 -36.16 42.87
N GLY A 148 -14.47 -34.86 43.17
CA GLY A 148 -13.32 -34.11 43.70
C GLY A 148 -12.41 -33.49 42.64
N LYS A 149 -12.53 -33.90 41.37
CA LYS A 149 -11.70 -33.38 40.26
C LYS A 149 -12.51 -32.87 39.07
N ARG A 150 -13.60 -33.57 38.73
CA ARG A 150 -14.46 -33.24 37.59
C ARG A 150 -15.87 -33.80 37.77
N TRP A 151 -16.81 -33.24 37.02
CA TRP A 151 -18.14 -33.80 36.89
C TRP A 151 -18.13 -35.07 36.05
N ILE A 152 -18.64 -36.17 36.59
CA ILE A 152 -18.75 -37.45 35.89
C ILE A 152 -20.19 -37.94 35.86
N TYR A 153 -20.50 -38.82 34.91
CA TYR A 153 -21.80 -39.47 34.84
C TYR A 153 -22.08 -40.24 36.14
N SER A 154 -23.16 -39.90 36.86
CA SER A 154 -23.42 -40.45 38.19
C SER A 154 -24.00 -41.86 38.17
N GLY A 155 -24.17 -42.44 36.97
CA GLY A 155 -24.56 -43.83 36.79
C GLY A 155 -23.44 -44.83 37.08
N ARG A 156 -22.22 -44.36 37.34
CA ARG A 156 -21.03 -45.16 37.66
C ARG A 156 -20.71 -45.04 39.15
N TYR A 157 -20.05 -46.07 39.69
CA TYR A 157 -19.39 -45.97 40.99
C TYR A 157 -18.24 -44.97 40.87
N PHE A 158 -18.23 -43.96 41.75
CA PHE A 158 -17.33 -42.81 41.64
C PHE A 158 -16.39 -42.65 42.82
N LEU A 159 -16.76 -43.19 43.98
CA LEU A 159 -15.96 -43.16 45.21
C LEU A 159 -15.70 -44.59 45.65
N ARG A 160 -14.45 -44.89 46.03
CA ARG A 160 -14.05 -46.13 46.68
C ARG A 160 -13.45 -45.80 48.04
N GLY A 161 -13.77 -46.59 49.05
CA GLY A 161 -13.22 -46.45 50.39
C GLY A 161 -13.26 -47.76 51.15
N ASN A 162 -12.75 -47.72 52.37
CA ASN A 162 -12.72 -48.83 53.31
C ASN A 162 -13.38 -48.40 54.61
N ASN A 163 -13.91 -49.37 55.37
CA ASN A 163 -14.54 -49.14 56.67
C ASN A 163 -15.68 -48.11 56.62
N ASN A 164 -15.91 -47.44 57.75
CA ASN A 164 -16.94 -46.42 57.89
C ASN A 164 -16.53 -45.13 57.15
N TRP A 165 -17.48 -44.51 56.46
CA TRP A 165 -17.27 -43.24 55.76
C TRP A 165 -18.51 -42.37 55.88
N SER A 166 -18.31 -41.05 56.03
CA SER A 166 -19.38 -40.06 55.95
C SER A 166 -18.88 -38.86 55.17
N GLY A 167 -19.70 -38.33 54.26
CA GLY A 167 -19.30 -37.17 53.49
C GLY A 167 -20.39 -36.55 52.64
N TRP A 168 -20.08 -35.32 52.18
CA TRP A 168 -20.92 -34.56 51.28
C TRP A 168 -20.67 -34.97 49.82
N ILE A 169 -21.75 -35.11 49.07
CA ILE A 169 -21.74 -35.48 47.65
C ILE A 169 -22.55 -34.44 46.90
N VAL A 170 -21.92 -33.82 45.90
CA VAL A 170 -22.56 -32.77 45.09
C VAL A 170 -22.98 -33.33 43.74
N LEU A 171 -24.24 -33.10 43.39
CA LEU A 171 -24.86 -33.55 42.14
C LEU A 171 -25.42 -32.38 41.35
N ARG A 172 -25.58 -32.58 40.04
CA ARG A 172 -26.35 -31.70 39.16
C ARG A 172 -26.96 -32.48 38.01
N LEU A 173 -28.10 -32.03 37.48
CA LEU A 173 -28.71 -32.62 36.29
C LEU A 173 -27.99 -32.17 35.03
N ASN A 174 -28.01 -33.01 33.98
CA ASN A 174 -27.48 -32.68 32.66
C ASN A 174 -28.55 -32.91 31.59
N SER A 175 -28.92 -31.85 30.87
CA SER A 175 -29.99 -31.87 29.88
C SER A 175 -29.71 -32.76 28.66
N LEU A 176 -28.44 -33.11 28.44
CA LEU A 176 -28.01 -33.97 27.34
C LEU A 176 -28.12 -35.48 27.66
N TYR A 177 -28.40 -35.85 28.91
CA TYR A 177 -28.50 -37.26 29.29
C TYR A 177 -29.88 -37.83 29.00
N LYS A 178 -29.91 -39.07 28.49
CA LYS A 178 -31.16 -39.82 28.23
C LYS A 178 -32.04 -39.89 29.49
N GLY A 179 -31.44 -40.01 30.67
CA GLY A 179 -32.18 -39.99 31.94
C GLY A 179 -32.90 -38.66 32.20
N TYR A 180 -32.33 -37.53 31.80
CA TYR A 180 -32.98 -36.23 31.97
C TYR A 180 -34.17 -36.04 31.04
N ALA A 181 -34.10 -36.58 29.81
CA ALA A 181 -35.25 -36.56 28.89
C ALA A 181 -36.50 -37.20 29.50
N LEU A 182 -36.32 -38.22 30.35
CA LEU A 182 -37.39 -38.89 31.09
C LEU A 182 -37.94 -38.05 32.25
N LEU A 183 -37.11 -37.18 32.85
CA LEU A 183 -37.46 -36.34 34.00
C LEU A 183 -37.97 -34.94 33.61
N LYS A 184 -37.76 -34.49 32.37
CA LYS A 184 -38.07 -33.13 31.92
C LYS A 184 -39.52 -32.71 32.28
N ASN A 185 -40.46 -33.63 32.09
CA ASN A 185 -41.88 -33.41 32.35
C ASN A 185 -42.37 -34.10 33.64
N SER A 186 -41.46 -34.66 34.45
CA SER A 186 -41.81 -35.30 35.72
C SER A 186 -41.80 -34.29 36.87
N LEU A 187 -42.67 -34.53 37.85
CA LEU A 187 -42.73 -33.77 39.12
C LEU A 187 -41.86 -34.39 40.22
N GLU A 188 -41.40 -35.61 40.02
CA GLU A 188 -40.68 -36.38 41.02
C GLU A 188 -39.54 -37.18 40.38
N ALA A 189 -38.54 -37.50 41.18
CA ALA A 189 -37.45 -38.41 40.86
C ALA A 189 -37.07 -39.24 42.10
N TYR A 190 -36.29 -40.29 41.87
CA TYR A 190 -35.69 -41.09 42.92
C TYR A 190 -34.20 -40.73 43.03
N LEU A 191 -33.81 -40.24 44.19
CA LEU A 191 -32.41 -40.12 44.60
C LEU A 191 -31.98 -41.47 45.16
N ILE A 192 -31.12 -42.16 44.43
CA ILE A 192 -30.74 -43.54 44.70
C ILE A 192 -29.26 -43.57 45.07
N VAL A 193 -28.96 -44.14 46.24
CA VAL A 193 -27.61 -44.38 46.74
C VAL A 193 -27.37 -45.90 46.69
N LYS A 194 -26.36 -46.32 45.94
CA LYS A 194 -25.95 -47.74 45.84
C LYS A 194 -24.52 -47.89 46.33
N VAL A 195 -24.32 -48.84 47.22
CA VAL A 195 -23.01 -49.21 47.74
C VAL A 195 -22.74 -50.66 47.35
N LYS A 196 -21.62 -50.92 46.68
CA LYS A 196 -21.19 -52.26 46.28
C LYS A 196 -19.90 -52.60 47.04
N ASN A 197 -19.83 -53.75 47.69
CA ASN A 197 -18.56 -54.22 48.26
C ASN A 197 -17.68 -54.91 47.20
N ASP A 198 -16.41 -55.19 47.52
CA ASP A 198 -15.49 -55.85 46.57
C ASP A 198 -15.96 -57.27 46.17
N HIS A 199 -16.77 -57.92 47.01
CA HIS A 199 -17.40 -59.22 46.74
C HIS A 199 -18.65 -59.15 45.84
N GLY A 200 -19.07 -57.94 45.44
CA GLY A 200 -20.21 -57.75 44.55
C GLY A 200 -21.59 -57.64 45.20
N LYS A 201 -21.70 -57.74 46.53
CA LYS A 201 -22.94 -57.51 47.30
C LYS A 201 -23.31 -56.03 47.21
N ILE A 202 -24.57 -55.73 46.93
CA ILE A 202 -25.08 -54.36 46.76
C ILE A 202 -26.07 -54.04 47.88
N VAL A 203 -25.91 -52.88 48.50
CA VAL A 203 -26.90 -52.24 49.37
C VAL A 203 -27.39 -50.99 48.68
N GLU A 204 -28.71 -50.84 48.61
CA GLU A 204 -29.37 -49.74 47.92
C GLU A 204 -30.37 -49.05 48.86
N LEU A 205 -30.34 -47.73 48.85
CA LEU A 205 -31.36 -46.89 49.48
C LEU A 205 -31.85 -45.88 48.46
N ASP A 206 -33.12 -45.52 48.54
CA ASP A 206 -33.67 -44.43 47.75
C ASP A 206 -34.53 -43.48 48.59
N ARG A 207 -34.63 -42.26 48.10
CA ARG A 207 -35.60 -41.25 48.55
C ARG A 207 -36.25 -40.62 47.35
N LYS A 208 -37.57 -40.47 47.43
CA LYS A 208 -38.33 -39.68 46.46
C LYS A 208 -38.11 -38.19 46.73
N VAL A 209 -37.83 -37.44 45.67
CA VAL A 209 -37.59 -35.99 45.70
C VAL A 209 -38.44 -35.30 44.64
N LYS A 210 -38.86 -34.06 44.90
CA LYS A 210 -39.67 -33.27 43.99
C LYS A 210 -38.79 -32.50 43.00
N LEU A 211 -39.22 -32.44 41.75
CA LEU A 211 -38.60 -31.65 40.69
C LEU A 211 -39.42 -30.39 40.46
N PHE A 212 -38.75 -29.24 40.29
CA PHE A 212 -39.44 -27.99 40.02
C PHE A 212 -38.74 -27.14 38.96
N ASP A 213 -39.52 -26.28 38.31
CA ASP A 213 -39.04 -25.37 37.27
C ASP A 213 -38.78 -23.97 37.83
N ILE A 214 -37.50 -23.54 37.83
CA ILE A 214 -37.10 -22.18 38.22
C ILE A 214 -37.80 -21.16 37.31
N GLY A 215 -38.42 -20.16 37.92
CA GLY A 215 -39.19 -19.10 37.27
C GLY A 215 -40.68 -19.38 37.13
N LYS A 216 -41.10 -20.66 37.17
CA LYS A 216 -42.52 -21.04 37.14
C LYS A 216 -43.05 -21.37 38.53
N GLU A 217 -42.31 -22.21 39.26
CA GLU A 217 -42.73 -22.74 40.57
C GLU A 217 -41.85 -22.22 41.71
N GLY A 218 -40.66 -21.69 41.38
CA GLY A 218 -39.69 -21.25 42.35
C GLY A 218 -38.64 -20.29 41.83
N GLY A 219 -37.66 -20.04 42.67
CA GLY A 219 -36.60 -19.07 42.44
C GLY A 219 -35.25 -19.56 42.95
N VAL A 220 -34.34 -18.61 43.12
CA VAL A 220 -32.99 -18.87 43.61
C VAL A 220 -32.64 -17.83 44.66
N LEU A 221 -32.27 -18.29 45.86
CA LEU A 221 -31.63 -17.46 46.86
C LEU A 221 -30.13 -17.41 46.55
N VAL A 222 -29.56 -16.21 46.55
CA VAL A 222 -28.13 -15.98 46.33
C VAL A 222 -27.61 -15.11 47.47
N GLY A 223 -26.42 -15.43 47.95
CA GLY A 223 -25.72 -14.61 48.93
C GLY A 223 -24.23 -14.91 48.97
N VAL A 224 -23.51 -14.14 49.78
CA VAL A 224 -22.08 -14.28 50.03
C VAL A 224 -21.90 -14.04 51.53
N PHE A 225 -21.34 -15.01 52.24
CA PHE A 225 -20.94 -14.82 53.64
C PHE A 225 -19.62 -14.05 53.72
N GLU A 226 -19.57 -13.02 54.56
CA GLU A 226 -18.34 -12.25 54.81
C GLU A 226 -17.48 -12.96 55.88
N GLU A 227 -18.12 -13.74 56.75
CA GLU A 227 -17.53 -14.48 57.85
C GLU A 227 -16.79 -15.72 57.35
N ARG A 228 -15.47 -15.76 57.56
CA ARG A 228 -14.58 -16.81 57.03
C ARG A 228 -14.92 -18.22 57.54
N GLU A 229 -15.43 -18.33 58.76
CA GLU A 229 -15.85 -19.59 59.35
C GLU A 229 -17.03 -20.27 58.62
N LEU A 230 -17.78 -19.51 57.81
CA LEU A 230 -18.93 -20.01 57.05
C LEU A 230 -18.55 -20.46 55.62
N TRP A 231 -17.29 -20.26 55.22
CA TRP A 231 -16.83 -20.63 53.88
C TRP A 231 -16.61 -22.14 53.77
N GLY A 232 -17.03 -22.76 52.67
CA GLY A 232 -16.98 -24.22 52.53
C GLY A 232 -18.05 -24.98 53.33
N SER A 233 -18.92 -24.27 54.04
CA SER A 233 -19.94 -24.86 54.91
C SER A 233 -21.22 -25.24 54.15
N PRO A 234 -21.89 -26.34 54.50
CA PRO A 234 -23.23 -26.65 54.00
C PRO A 234 -24.24 -25.60 54.42
N VAL A 235 -24.95 -25.05 53.44
CA VAL A 235 -26.01 -24.04 53.58
C VAL A 235 -27.32 -24.70 53.19
N LEU A 236 -28.30 -24.67 54.08
CA LEU A 236 -29.57 -25.35 53.96
C LEU A 236 -30.71 -24.32 53.94
N LEU A 237 -31.73 -24.57 53.11
CA LEU A 237 -33.05 -23.96 53.29
C LEU A 237 -33.98 -24.98 53.91
N LYS A 238 -34.56 -24.66 55.06
CA LYS A 238 -35.55 -25.50 55.76
C LYS A 238 -36.95 -24.87 55.71
N ARG A 239 -37.96 -25.73 55.65
CA ARG A 239 -39.39 -25.40 55.87
C ARG A 239 -39.95 -26.38 56.90
N GLY A 240 -40.04 -25.94 58.16
CA GLY A 240 -40.17 -26.86 59.29
C GLY A 240 -38.95 -27.78 59.34
N GLU A 241 -39.18 -29.09 59.53
CA GLU A 241 -38.10 -30.08 59.53
C GLU A 241 -37.59 -30.45 58.12
N ASN A 242 -38.35 -30.11 57.07
CA ASN A 242 -37.96 -30.47 55.70
C ASN A 242 -36.82 -29.61 55.19
N ILE A 243 -35.74 -30.24 54.75
CA ILE A 243 -34.65 -29.58 54.02
C ILE A 243 -35.07 -29.48 52.57
N VAL A 244 -35.20 -28.26 52.06
CA VAL A 244 -35.70 -27.97 50.71
C VAL A 244 -34.56 -27.89 49.71
N SER A 245 -33.44 -27.31 50.11
CA SER A 245 -32.27 -27.10 49.27
C SER A 245 -31.01 -27.18 50.10
N ILE A 246 -29.92 -27.70 49.53
CA ILE A 246 -28.61 -27.76 50.16
C ILE A 246 -27.55 -27.37 49.13
N TYR A 247 -26.66 -26.47 49.52
CA TYR A 247 -25.53 -26.00 48.74
C TYR A 247 -24.30 -25.92 49.65
N ILE A 248 -23.11 -26.24 49.16
CA ILE A 248 -21.88 -26.05 49.95
C ILE A 248 -21.31 -24.69 49.55
N SER A 249 -21.18 -23.73 50.46
CA SER A 249 -20.66 -22.40 50.11
C SER A 249 -19.24 -22.48 49.55
N GLU A 250 -18.86 -21.60 48.64
CA GLU A 250 -17.46 -21.48 48.21
C GLU A 250 -16.58 -21.16 49.44
N ASN A 251 -15.39 -21.71 49.65
CA ASN A 251 -14.39 -22.40 48.82
C ASN A 251 -14.49 -23.95 48.88
N ASN A 252 -15.56 -24.51 48.34
CA ASN A 252 -15.91 -25.95 48.42
C ASN A 252 -15.10 -26.87 47.46
N SER A 253 -14.19 -26.30 46.65
CA SER A 253 -13.43 -27.00 45.59
C SER A 253 -14.25 -27.64 44.45
N VAL A 254 -15.55 -27.35 44.34
CA VAL A 254 -16.44 -27.83 43.29
C VAL A 254 -16.45 -26.84 42.12
N ASP A 255 -16.07 -27.30 40.92
CA ASP A 255 -16.15 -26.43 39.72
C ASP A 255 -17.56 -26.40 39.14
N GLU A 256 -18.38 -25.50 39.65
CA GLU A 256 -19.78 -25.33 39.21
C GLU A 256 -19.94 -24.41 37.99
N GLY A 257 -18.83 -23.81 37.53
CA GLY A 257 -18.84 -22.77 36.49
C GLY A 257 -19.20 -21.37 37.01
N TYR A 258 -19.23 -21.18 38.34
CA TYR A 258 -19.39 -19.87 38.98
C TYR A 258 -18.02 -19.23 39.26
N PRO A 259 -17.94 -17.90 39.45
CA PRO A 259 -16.74 -17.27 39.96
C PRO A 259 -16.36 -17.86 41.33
N ARG A 260 -15.07 -18.12 41.54
CA ARG A 260 -14.54 -18.49 42.86
C ARG A 260 -14.59 -17.28 43.79
N LEU A 261 -15.73 -17.08 44.41
CA LEU A 261 -15.97 -16.02 45.39
C LEU A 261 -16.24 -16.68 46.72
N GLU A 262 -15.31 -16.59 47.66
CA GLU A 262 -15.40 -17.20 48.99
C GLU A 262 -16.69 -16.75 49.71
N GLY A 263 -17.34 -17.69 50.40
CA GLY A 263 -18.63 -17.51 51.06
C GLY A 263 -19.85 -17.51 50.14
N TYR A 264 -19.68 -17.54 48.81
CA TYR A 264 -20.81 -17.54 47.86
C TYR A 264 -21.68 -18.78 48.02
N TYR A 265 -23.00 -18.60 48.02
CA TYR A 265 -23.97 -19.68 47.99
C TYR A 265 -25.14 -19.41 47.04
N LYS A 266 -25.68 -20.48 46.46
CA LYS A 266 -26.77 -20.41 45.48
C LYS A 266 -27.80 -21.52 45.69
N LEU A 267 -28.90 -21.18 46.35
CA LEU A 267 -29.91 -22.14 46.83
C LEU A 267 -31.21 -22.05 46.02
N PRO A 268 -31.46 -23.01 45.11
CA PRO A 268 -32.72 -23.13 44.40
C PRO A 268 -33.84 -23.63 45.33
N ALA A 269 -35.01 -23.01 45.32
CA ALA A 269 -36.17 -23.51 46.05
C ALA A 269 -37.50 -23.08 45.39
N PRO A 270 -38.62 -23.81 45.63
CA PRO A 270 -39.96 -23.32 45.33
C PRO A 270 -40.22 -21.95 45.95
N SER A 271 -41.19 -21.21 45.45
CA SER A 271 -41.53 -19.91 46.03
C SER A 271 -42.04 -20.06 47.46
N GLY A 272 -41.60 -19.20 48.37
CA GLY A 272 -42.06 -19.20 49.75
C GLY A 272 -41.05 -18.62 50.73
N GLU A 273 -41.35 -18.84 52.01
CA GLU A 273 -40.56 -18.39 53.15
C GLU A 273 -39.92 -19.61 53.83
N TYR A 274 -38.67 -19.43 54.23
CA TYR A 274 -37.78 -20.49 54.68
C TYR A 274 -36.90 -20.00 55.82
N ARG A 275 -36.28 -20.97 56.50
CA ARG A 275 -35.18 -20.74 57.40
C ARG A 275 -33.87 -21.12 56.72
N LEU A 276 -32.88 -20.23 56.74
CA LEU A 276 -31.52 -20.50 56.27
C LEU A 276 -30.71 -21.03 57.46
N VAL A 277 -30.06 -22.17 57.28
CA VAL A 277 -29.21 -22.80 58.31
C VAL A 277 -27.84 -23.09 57.70
N VAL A 278 -26.75 -22.72 58.37
CA VAL A 278 -25.38 -23.08 58.00
C VAL A 278 -24.84 -24.08 59.01
N LEU A 279 -24.30 -25.18 58.51
CA LEU A 279 -23.71 -26.23 59.35
C LEU A 279 -22.18 -26.15 59.32
N GLY A 280 -21.56 -26.46 60.46
CA GLY A 280 -20.12 -26.59 60.62
C GLY A 280 -19.68 -28.05 60.72
N GLU A 281 -18.54 -28.27 61.36
CA GLU A 281 -18.05 -29.63 61.63
C GLU A 281 -19.04 -30.41 62.49
N LYS A 282 -19.16 -31.73 62.23
CA LYS A 282 -20.06 -32.64 62.93
C LYS A 282 -21.52 -32.16 62.99
N ASP A 283 -21.96 -31.42 61.98
CA ASP A 283 -23.33 -30.87 61.83
C ASP A 283 -23.74 -29.84 62.90
N ALA A 284 -22.78 -29.19 63.56
CA ALA A 284 -23.08 -28.08 64.46
C ALA A 284 -23.71 -26.91 63.70
N VAL A 285 -24.76 -26.28 64.24
CA VAL A 285 -25.37 -25.10 63.62
C VAL A 285 -24.48 -23.88 63.88
N LEU A 286 -23.95 -23.26 62.82
CA LEU A 286 -23.12 -22.06 62.88
C LEU A 286 -23.94 -20.78 62.73
N LEU A 287 -24.98 -20.82 61.89
CA LEU A 287 -25.84 -19.68 61.60
C LEU A 287 -27.26 -20.17 61.37
N GLU A 288 -28.24 -19.45 61.91
CA GLU A 288 -29.65 -19.66 61.64
C GLU A 288 -30.36 -18.32 61.39
N LYS A 289 -31.12 -18.22 60.31
CA LYS A 289 -31.86 -17.01 59.92
C LYS A 289 -33.26 -17.35 59.43
N ASP A 290 -34.26 -16.89 60.17
CA ASP A 290 -35.67 -17.03 59.79
C ASP A 290 -36.11 -16.01 58.72
N ASN A 291 -37.31 -16.24 58.20
CA ASN A 291 -38.02 -15.32 57.28
C ASN A 291 -37.26 -15.01 55.97
N VAL A 292 -36.50 -15.99 55.48
CA VAL A 292 -35.76 -15.90 54.21
C VAL A 292 -36.70 -16.24 53.06
N LYS A 293 -36.93 -15.27 52.17
CA LYS A 293 -37.91 -15.38 51.09
C LYS A 293 -37.25 -15.72 49.76
N VAL A 294 -37.74 -16.78 49.11
CA VAL A 294 -37.43 -17.11 47.72
C VAL A 294 -38.64 -16.74 46.87
N LYS A 295 -38.49 -15.71 46.03
CA LYS A 295 -39.60 -15.14 45.23
C LYS A 295 -39.40 -15.23 43.72
N GLY A 296 -38.17 -15.49 43.26
CA GLY A 296 -37.85 -15.40 41.85
C GLY A 296 -36.37 -15.62 41.56
N TYR A 297 -35.94 -15.27 40.35
CA TYR A 297 -34.57 -15.47 39.89
C TYR A 297 -34.06 -14.23 39.15
N LEU A 298 -32.74 -14.10 39.11
CA LEU A 298 -32.04 -13.02 38.42
C LEU A 298 -31.54 -13.50 37.06
N ASP A 299 -31.64 -12.63 36.06
CA ASP A 299 -30.95 -12.79 34.79
C ASP A 299 -30.97 -11.54 33.93
N PHE A 300 -30.01 -11.45 33.02
CA PHE A 300 -30.04 -10.52 31.92
C PHE A 300 -29.41 -11.08 30.64
N THR A 301 -29.75 -10.43 29.53
CA THR A 301 -29.04 -10.57 28.26
C THR A 301 -28.43 -9.25 27.84
N ILE A 302 -27.35 -9.35 27.06
CA ILE A 302 -26.70 -8.20 26.42
C ILE A 302 -26.62 -8.46 24.92
N TYR A 303 -26.95 -7.46 24.12
CA TYR A 303 -26.78 -7.53 22.67
C TYR A 303 -26.55 -6.15 22.07
N CYS A 304 -26.04 -6.11 20.83
CA CYS A 304 -25.88 -4.87 20.09
C CYS A 304 -26.84 -4.82 18.89
N GLY A 305 -27.49 -3.68 18.68
CA GLY A 305 -28.29 -3.45 17.48
C GLY A 305 -27.44 -3.17 16.23
N ASN A 306 -26.20 -2.68 16.42
CA ASN A 306 -25.34 -2.27 15.32
C ASN A 306 -24.59 -3.46 14.71
N LYS A 307 -24.64 -3.59 13.37
CA LYS A 307 -23.86 -4.59 12.61
C LYS A 307 -22.37 -4.24 12.50
N SER A 308 -21.99 -2.99 12.74
CA SER A 308 -20.59 -2.54 12.68
C SER A 308 -20.33 -1.36 13.59
N PHE A 309 -19.13 -1.30 14.15
CA PHE A 309 -18.64 -0.23 15.02
C PHE A 309 -17.52 0.55 14.33
N GLU A 310 -17.33 1.81 14.70
CA GLU A 310 -16.22 2.66 14.23
C GLU A 310 -15.53 3.30 15.44
N VAL A 311 -14.20 3.36 15.41
CA VAL A 311 -13.43 4.02 16.48
C VAL A 311 -13.78 5.51 16.50
N GLY A 312 -14.13 6.03 17.67
CA GLY A 312 -14.50 7.43 17.90
C GLY A 312 -15.94 7.79 17.53
N LYS A 313 -16.80 6.84 17.16
CA LYS A 313 -18.23 7.07 16.94
C LYS A 313 -19.07 6.39 18.01
N GLU A 314 -20.10 7.10 18.46
CA GLU A 314 -21.10 6.56 19.37
C GLU A 314 -21.80 5.33 18.76
N SER A 315 -22.09 4.36 19.61
CA SER A 315 -22.73 3.10 19.28
C SER A 315 -23.61 2.65 20.43
N LYS A 316 -24.60 1.82 20.14
CA LYS A 316 -25.66 1.43 21.09
C LYS A 316 -25.55 -0.04 21.46
N ILE A 317 -25.59 -0.31 22.76
CA ILE A 317 -25.69 -1.65 23.34
C ILE A 317 -26.95 -1.70 24.19
N TYR A 318 -27.60 -2.84 24.21
CA TYR A 318 -28.81 -3.05 24.99
C TYR A 318 -28.60 -4.11 26.06
N ILE A 319 -29.17 -3.83 27.23
CA ILE A 319 -29.19 -4.74 28.37
C ILE A 319 -30.65 -4.95 28.74
N TYR A 320 -31.09 -6.21 28.83
CA TYR A 320 -32.47 -6.56 29.16
C TYR A 320 -32.50 -7.48 30.37
N ASN A 321 -33.32 -7.13 31.36
CA ASN A 321 -33.62 -8.00 32.47
C ASN A 321 -34.53 -9.14 32.00
N LYS A 322 -34.03 -10.37 32.12
CA LYS A 322 -34.73 -11.62 31.79
C LYS A 322 -35.11 -12.41 33.04
N GLY A 323 -34.72 -11.93 34.22
CA GLY A 323 -35.14 -12.47 35.50
C GLY A 323 -36.57 -12.06 35.86
N SER A 324 -37.09 -12.67 36.93
CA SER A 324 -38.40 -12.33 37.50
C SER A 324 -38.33 -11.30 38.63
N LEU A 325 -37.12 -10.82 38.98
CA LEU A 325 -36.90 -9.80 39.99
C LEU A 325 -36.22 -8.57 39.38
N GLU A 326 -36.54 -7.38 39.89
CA GLU A 326 -35.79 -6.16 39.60
C GLU A 326 -34.36 -6.32 40.07
N ASP A 327 -33.36 -5.94 39.27
CA ASP A 327 -31.93 -6.06 39.59
C ASP A 327 -31.13 -4.82 39.19
N LYS A 328 -29.94 -4.67 39.79
CA LYS A 328 -28.97 -3.64 39.45
C LYS A 328 -27.80 -4.28 38.70
N TYR A 329 -27.55 -3.79 37.48
CA TYR A 329 -26.48 -4.24 36.60
C TYR A 329 -25.34 -3.23 36.58
N ILE A 330 -24.11 -3.72 36.71
CA ILE A 330 -22.91 -2.91 36.62
C ILE A 330 -22.22 -3.23 35.29
N ILE A 331 -21.90 -2.18 34.55
CA ILE A 331 -21.40 -2.20 33.19
C ILE A 331 -19.98 -1.64 33.21
N VAL A 332 -19.05 -2.39 32.64
CA VAL A 332 -17.63 -2.02 32.50
C VAL A 332 -17.23 -2.25 31.05
N CYS A 333 -16.67 -1.23 30.41
CA CYS A 333 -16.13 -1.38 29.07
C CYS A 333 -14.59 -1.34 29.08
N LYS A 334 -13.96 -2.22 28.31
CA LYS A 334 -12.51 -2.18 28.04
C LYS A 334 -12.31 -1.72 26.60
N GLY A 335 -11.51 -0.68 26.36
CA GLY A 335 -11.28 -0.12 25.03
C GLY A 335 -12.41 0.77 24.50
N ALA A 336 -13.28 1.29 25.37
CA ALA A 336 -14.33 2.27 25.08
C ALA A 336 -14.40 3.33 26.19
N ASP A 337 -15.16 4.41 25.98
CA ASP A 337 -15.30 5.55 26.90
C ASP A 337 -16.03 5.28 28.22
N VAL A 338 -16.84 4.22 28.30
CA VAL A 338 -17.57 3.88 29.54
C VAL A 338 -16.67 3.05 30.48
N ASN A 339 -16.01 3.72 31.42
CA ASN A 339 -15.18 3.06 32.42
C ASN A 339 -16.01 2.19 33.39
N ARG A 340 -17.09 2.74 33.97
CA ARG A 340 -18.03 2.02 34.84
C ARG A 340 -19.37 2.74 34.94
N ARG A 341 -20.49 2.03 34.82
CA ARG A 341 -21.86 2.56 34.98
C ARG A 341 -22.75 1.54 35.68
N SER A 342 -23.74 1.97 36.45
CA SER A 342 -24.79 1.08 36.97
C SER A 342 -26.18 1.49 36.51
N ILE A 343 -27.04 0.50 36.26
CA ILE A 343 -28.45 0.69 35.93
C ILE A 343 -29.31 -0.27 36.75
N SER A 344 -30.53 0.13 37.11
CA SER A 344 -31.54 -0.75 37.70
C SER A 344 -32.62 -1.02 36.65
N LEU A 345 -33.05 -2.28 36.53
CA LEU A 345 -34.08 -2.69 35.58
C LEU A 345 -35.10 -3.60 36.25
N LYS A 346 -36.39 -3.30 36.08
CA LYS A 346 -37.50 -4.17 36.48
C LYS A 346 -37.58 -5.42 35.59
N PRO A 347 -38.30 -6.47 36.00
CA PRO A 347 -38.51 -7.66 35.17
C PRO A 347 -39.06 -7.29 33.78
N GLY A 348 -38.42 -7.79 32.72
CA GLY A 348 -38.79 -7.51 31.33
C GLY A 348 -38.32 -6.16 30.77
N GLU A 349 -37.78 -5.26 31.61
CA GLU A 349 -37.28 -3.95 31.17
C GLU A 349 -35.93 -4.08 30.44
N GLY A 350 -35.70 -3.20 29.47
CA GLY A 350 -34.42 -3.05 28.79
C GLY A 350 -33.95 -1.60 28.75
N LYS A 351 -32.63 -1.42 28.75
CA LYS A 351 -31.99 -0.10 28.65
C LYS A 351 -30.95 -0.06 27.56
N GLU A 352 -31.00 1.01 26.78
CA GLU A 352 -29.97 1.37 25.82
C GLU A 352 -28.82 2.10 26.53
N ILE A 353 -27.59 1.68 26.21
CA ILE A 353 -26.35 2.27 26.69
C ILE A 353 -25.55 2.72 25.47
N THR A 354 -25.26 4.02 25.42
CA THR A 354 -24.34 4.60 24.44
C THR A 354 -22.90 4.34 24.88
N ILE A 355 -22.08 3.91 23.93
CA ILE A 355 -20.64 3.67 24.08
C ILE A 355 -19.89 4.24 22.87
N THR A 356 -18.67 4.70 23.08
CA THR A 356 -17.75 5.17 22.03
C THR A 356 -16.48 4.32 22.05
N PRO A 357 -16.28 3.41 21.06
CA PRO A 357 -15.06 2.62 20.97
C PRO A 357 -13.83 3.51 20.83
N ARG A 358 -12.84 3.31 21.70
CA ARG A 358 -11.53 3.96 21.64
C ARG A 358 -10.50 3.09 20.94
N GLU A 359 -10.71 1.78 20.98
CA GLU A 359 -9.83 0.79 20.38
C GLU A 359 -10.53 -0.02 19.29
N ARG A 360 -9.72 -0.66 18.43
CA ARG A 360 -10.21 -1.56 17.37
C ARG A 360 -10.93 -2.77 17.94
N LYS A 361 -10.47 -3.28 19.09
CA LYS A 361 -11.11 -4.37 19.82
C LYS A 361 -11.49 -3.82 21.17
N PHE A 362 -12.75 -3.98 21.54
CA PHE A 362 -13.25 -3.52 22.83
C PHE A 362 -14.23 -4.56 23.36
N SER A 363 -14.43 -4.60 24.68
CA SER A 363 -15.41 -5.51 25.28
C SER A 363 -16.32 -4.77 26.25
N VAL A 364 -17.57 -5.23 26.32
CA VAL A 364 -18.56 -4.75 27.27
C VAL A 364 -18.90 -5.89 28.21
N ILE A 365 -18.57 -5.69 29.47
CA ILE A 365 -18.73 -6.66 30.55
C ILE A 365 -19.85 -6.14 31.44
N VAL A 366 -20.88 -6.96 31.63
CA VAL A 366 -22.00 -6.64 32.51
C VAL A 366 -22.11 -7.72 33.57
N TYR A 367 -22.33 -7.32 34.82
CA TYR A 367 -22.56 -8.21 35.94
C TYR A 367 -23.75 -7.77 36.77
N SER A 368 -24.50 -8.73 37.32
CA SER A 368 -25.49 -8.47 38.35
C SER A 368 -24.78 -8.04 39.65
N SER A 369 -25.32 -7.06 40.35
CA SER A 369 -24.79 -6.66 41.67
C SER A 369 -25.25 -7.57 42.80
N ARG A 370 -26.24 -8.45 42.57
CA ARG A 370 -26.80 -9.35 43.59
C ARG A 370 -26.51 -10.83 43.34
N ASP A 371 -26.18 -11.21 42.12
CA ASP A 371 -25.68 -12.55 41.81
C ASP A 371 -24.37 -12.47 41.01
N PRO A 372 -23.22 -12.55 41.70
CA PRO A 372 -21.89 -12.51 41.07
C PRO A 372 -21.69 -13.55 39.94
N SER A 373 -22.43 -14.66 39.96
CA SER A 373 -22.33 -15.67 38.88
C SER A 373 -22.95 -15.21 37.55
N LEU A 374 -23.79 -14.18 37.58
CA LEU A 374 -24.39 -13.60 36.37
C LEU A 374 -23.47 -12.54 35.80
N ARG A 375 -22.53 -13.01 34.97
CA ARG A 375 -21.63 -12.19 34.15
C ARG A 375 -21.84 -12.49 32.67
N ARG A 376 -21.87 -11.45 31.83
CA ARG A 376 -21.84 -11.56 30.37
C ARG A 376 -20.79 -10.62 29.81
N GLU A 377 -20.08 -11.09 28.80
CA GLU A 377 -19.08 -10.29 28.10
C GLU A 377 -19.36 -10.34 26.60
N LEU A 378 -19.45 -9.16 25.99
CA LEU A 378 -19.60 -8.98 24.55
C LEU A 378 -18.31 -8.39 24.00
N THR A 379 -17.52 -9.20 23.28
CA THR A 379 -16.30 -8.73 22.61
C THR A 379 -16.63 -8.26 21.20
N LEU A 380 -16.27 -7.02 20.88
CA LEU A 380 -16.66 -6.33 19.64
C LEU A 380 -15.42 -5.81 18.89
N LYS A 381 -15.61 -5.59 17.58
CA LYS A 381 -14.56 -5.04 16.69
C LYS A 381 -15.06 -3.76 16.02
N ALA A 382 -14.34 -2.67 16.24
CA ALA A 382 -14.53 -1.41 15.54
C ALA A 382 -13.62 -1.32 14.31
N LYS A 383 -14.15 -0.79 13.21
CA LYS A 383 -13.36 -0.41 12.05
C LYS A 383 -12.54 0.82 12.40
N HIS A 384 -11.25 0.76 12.13
CA HIS A 384 -10.39 1.93 12.24
C HIS A 384 -10.59 2.80 11.00
N THR A 385 -10.72 4.10 11.20
CA THR A 385 -10.67 5.06 10.09
C THR A 385 -9.22 5.19 9.65
N CYS A 386 -8.84 4.58 8.52
CA CYS A 386 -7.49 4.80 7.98
C CYS A 386 -7.52 5.02 6.46
N ILE A 387 -6.99 6.16 6.04
CA ILE A 387 -6.61 6.37 4.66
C ILE A 387 -5.17 5.91 4.52
N LYS A 388 -4.90 5.07 3.52
CA LYS A 388 -3.57 4.52 3.25
C LYS A 388 -3.06 4.97 1.89
N VAL A 389 -1.77 5.32 1.85
CA VAL A 389 -1.00 5.47 0.61
C VAL A 389 -0.42 4.10 0.26
N LYS A 390 -1.02 3.42 -0.72
CA LYS A 390 -0.61 2.06 -1.11
C LYS A 390 0.73 2.08 -1.84
N TRP A 391 0.87 2.98 -2.81
CA TRP A 391 2.12 3.17 -3.54
C TRP A 391 2.27 4.62 -3.99
N VAL A 392 3.51 4.98 -4.27
CA VAL A 392 3.93 6.23 -4.92
C VAL A 392 4.87 5.82 -6.05
N LYS A 393 4.64 6.36 -7.24
CA LYS A 393 5.40 6.04 -8.45
C LYS A 393 5.87 7.32 -9.10
N ILE A 394 7.06 7.25 -9.66
CA ILE A 394 7.66 8.28 -10.52
C ILE A 394 7.67 7.70 -11.93
N LEU A 395 6.98 8.36 -12.86
CA LEU A 395 6.77 7.85 -14.20
C LEU A 395 7.45 8.76 -15.24
N ARG A 396 8.12 8.15 -16.20
CA ARG A 396 8.60 8.77 -17.45
C ARG A 396 7.87 8.09 -18.60
N ASP A 397 7.14 8.87 -19.39
CA ASP A 397 6.31 8.37 -20.50
C ASP A 397 5.38 7.21 -20.11
N GLY A 398 4.82 7.29 -18.89
CA GLY A 398 3.92 6.28 -18.34
C GLY A 398 4.60 5.06 -17.70
N LYS A 399 5.92 4.88 -17.86
CA LYS A 399 6.69 3.79 -17.26
C LYS A 399 7.39 4.23 -15.98
N GLU A 400 7.43 3.35 -14.99
CA GLU A 400 8.08 3.65 -13.70
C GLU A 400 9.60 3.80 -13.89
N THR A 401 10.17 4.83 -13.27
CA THR A 401 11.60 5.13 -13.34
C THR A 401 12.12 5.57 -11.97
N ARG A 402 13.41 5.38 -11.75
CA ARG A 402 14.15 5.88 -10.58
C ARG A 402 15.29 6.83 -10.96
N SER A 403 15.38 7.18 -12.23
CA SER A 403 16.33 8.17 -12.71
C SER A 403 15.77 8.94 -13.89
N CYS A 404 16.28 10.15 -14.11
CA CYS A 404 15.98 10.98 -15.26
C CYS A 404 17.20 11.84 -15.60
N TYR A 405 17.21 12.40 -16.80
CA TYR A 405 18.09 13.53 -17.10
C TYR A 405 17.44 14.84 -16.63
N ARG A 406 18.28 15.82 -16.28
CA ARG A 406 17.83 17.18 -16.00
C ARG A 406 17.03 17.73 -17.19
N GLY A 407 15.90 18.36 -16.90
CA GLY A 407 14.96 18.93 -17.87
C GLY A 407 14.07 17.93 -18.62
N GLU A 408 14.01 16.69 -18.16
CA GLU A 408 12.90 15.77 -18.46
C GLU A 408 11.64 16.12 -17.63
N ILE A 409 10.46 15.74 -18.12
CA ILE A 409 9.21 15.88 -17.36
C ILE A 409 8.82 14.53 -16.79
N LEU A 410 8.75 14.44 -15.47
CA LEU A 410 8.29 13.25 -14.76
C LEU A 410 6.83 13.40 -14.34
N THR A 411 6.13 12.30 -14.11
CA THR A 411 4.82 12.27 -13.48
C THR A 411 4.91 11.57 -12.13
N LEU A 412 4.67 12.33 -11.06
CA LEU A 412 4.51 11.80 -9.72
C LEU A 412 3.06 11.33 -9.58
N LYS A 413 2.86 10.08 -9.14
CA LYS A 413 1.52 9.49 -8.97
C LYS A 413 1.43 8.67 -7.71
N ALA A 414 0.35 8.81 -6.96
CA ALA A 414 0.12 8.03 -5.75
C ALA A 414 -1.20 7.26 -5.83
N PHE A 415 -1.30 6.11 -5.16
CA PHE A 415 -2.56 5.41 -4.97
C PHE A 415 -3.01 5.50 -3.53
N ILE A 416 -4.13 6.19 -3.34
CA ILE A 416 -4.72 6.43 -2.03
C ILE A 416 -5.97 5.58 -1.91
N ARG A 417 -6.05 4.77 -0.85
CA ARG A 417 -7.20 3.91 -0.57
C ARG A 417 -7.82 4.29 0.77
N ASN A 418 -9.14 4.47 0.77
CA ASN A 418 -9.91 4.59 1.99
C ASN A 418 -10.31 3.19 2.46
N GLU A 419 -9.90 2.82 3.68
CA GLU A 419 -10.28 1.54 4.31
C GLU A 419 -11.33 1.75 5.43
N GLY A 420 -11.82 2.99 5.61
CA GLY A 420 -12.87 3.36 6.54
C GLY A 420 -14.02 4.11 5.85
N THR A 421 -14.57 5.13 6.53
CA THR A 421 -15.66 5.95 6.02
C THR A 421 -15.18 7.07 5.08
N PRO A 422 -15.99 7.49 4.08
CA PRO A 422 -15.64 8.58 3.17
C PRO A 422 -15.20 9.84 3.93
N ARG A 423 -14.07 10.43 3.53
CA ARG A 423 -13.51 11.62 4.21
C ARG A 423 -12.83 12.56 3.22
N LYS A 424 -12.87 13.85 3.56
CA LYS A 424 -12.03 14.89 2.97
C LYS A 424 -10.65 14.84 3.62
N ILE A 425 -9.60 14.82 2.82
CA ILE A 425 -8.21 14.96 3.28
C ILE A 425 -7.49 16.03 2.49
N LYS A 426 -6.50 16.65 3.13
CA LYS A 426 -5.51 17.47 2.45
C LYS A 426 -4.33 16.59 2.08
N LEU A 427 -4.05 16.45 0.79
CA LEU A 427 -2.93 15.66 0.28
C LEU A 427 -1.89 16.58 -0.37
N ALA A 428 -0.62 16.31 -0.09
CA ALA A 428 0.49 17.02 -0.72
C ALA A 428 1.55 16.06 -1.30
N PHE A 429 2.17 16.48 -2.41
CA PHE A 429 3.46 15.96 -2.87
C PHE A 429 4.53 16.98 -2.52
N ARG A 430 5.58 16.53 -1.85
CA ARG A 430 6.75 17.35 -1.50
C ARG A 430 8.00 16.74 -2.12
N LEU A 431 8.83 17.57 -2.76
CA LEU A 431 10.16 17.19 -3.23
C LEU A 431 11.18 17.75 -2.26
N ASP A 432 11.87 16.87 -1.56
CA ASP A 432 12.70 17.15 -0.39
C ASP A 432 11.96 18.00 0.65
N ASN A 433 12.14 19.32 0.59
CA ASN A 433 11.53 20.28 1.52
C ASN A 433 10.47 21.18 0.86
N GLU A 434 10.29 21.13 -0.46
CA GLU A 434 9.40 22.02 -1.21
C GLU A 434 8.09 21.32 -1.60
N THR A 435 6.95 21.92 -1.25
CA THR A 435 5.63 21.41 -1.63
C THR A 435 5.32 21.75 -3.09
N ILE A 436 5.22 20.74 -3.95
CA ILE A 436 4.94 20.92 -5.39
C ILE A 436 3.43 20.87 -5.69
N LEU A 437 2.68 20.09 -4.89
CA LEU A 437 1.23 20.02 -4.97
C LEU A 437 0.66 19.99 -3.57
N GLU A 438 -0.38 20.79 -3.30
CA GLU A 438 -1.27 20.60 -2.17
C GLU A 438 -2.73 20.77 -2.64
N ARG A 439 -3.59 19.78 -2.36
CA ARG A 439 -5.02 19.83 -2.70
C ARG A 439 -5.87 19.01 -1.74
N ASP A 440 -7.12 19.43 -1.59
CA ASP A 440 -8.13 18.66 -0.88
C ASP A 440 -8.75 17.59 -1.78
N TYR A 441 -8.92 16.39 -1.24
CA TYR A 441 -9.54 15.25 -1.90
C TYR A 441 -10.65 14.66 -1.04
N SER A 442 -11.81 14.42 -1.64
CA SER A 442 -12.83 13.54 -1.08
C SER A 442 -12.63 12.11 -1.58
N ILE A 443 -12.34 11.18 -0.67
CA ILE A 443 -12.01 9.79 -1.02
C ILE A 443 -13.10 8.85 -0.50
N LYS A 444 -13.97 8.40 -1.41
CA LYS A 444 -14.99 7.38 -1.12
C LYS A 444 -14.36 5.98 -0.97
N LYS A 445 -13.67 5.51 -2.02
CA LYS A 445 -13.00 4.19 -2.05
C LYS A 445 -11.51 4.31 -2.31
N TYR A 446 -11.14 5.00 -3.39
CA TYR A 446 -9.75 5.29 -3.73
C TYR A 446 -9.61 6.52 -4.63
N ARG A 447 -8.39 7.05 -4.76
CA ARG A 447 -8.00 8.11 -5.69
C ARG A 447 -6.57 7.90 -6.19
N TYR A 448 -6.27 8.47 -7.36
CA TYR A 448 -4.92 8.52 -7.94
C TYR A 448 -4.43 9.96 -8.15
N PRO A 449 -4.05 10.69 -7.09
CA PRO A 449 -3.44 12.00 -7.24
C PRO A 449 -2.18 11.92 -8.10
N SER A 450 -2.01 12.90 -8.99
CA SER A 450 -0.82 13.00 -9.83
C SER A 450 -0.46 14.44 -10.16
N ILE A 451 0.84 14.70 -10.33
CA ILE A 451 1.38 15.97 -10.81
C ILE A 451 2.57 15.72 -11.75
N LYS A 452 2.75 16.59 -12.74
CA LYS A 452 3.95 16.61 -13.58
C LYS A 452 5.03 17.48 -12.93
N LEU A 453 6.23 16.93 -12.80
CA LEU A 453 7.43 17.57 -12.27
C LEU A 453 8.37 17.93 -13.42
N ASP A 454 8.77 19.20 -13.50
CA ASP A 454 9.83 19.66 -14.41
C ASP A 454 11.17 19.61 -13.69
N THR A 455 12.12 18.86 -14.23
CA THR A 455 13.43 18.68 -13.59
C THR A 455 14.47 19.69 -14.06
N SER A 456 14.11 20.70 -14.86
CA SER A 456 15.06 21.66 -15.44
C SER A 456 15.83 22.48 -14.39
N SER A 457 15.20 22.78 -13.25
CA SER A 457 15.79 23.53 -12.14
C SER A 457 16.58 22.67 -11.14
N LEU A 458 16.53 21.34 -11.29
CA LEU A 458 17.21 20.42 -10.38
C LEU A 458 18.67 20.26 -10.78
N VAL A 459 19.56 20.14 -9.81
CA VAL A 459 20.98 19.81 -10.04
C VAL A 459 21.15 18.29 -10.06
N GLU A 460 22.30 17.81 -10.52
CA GLU A 460 22.61 16.38 -10.44
C GLU A 460 22.61 15.90 -8.97
N GLY A 461 21.90 14.80 -8.71
CA GLY A 461 21.80 14.26 -7.35
C GLY A 461 20.55 13.42 -7.06
N TRP A 462 20.47 12.95 -5.81
CA TRP A 462 19.32 12.22 -5.29
C TRP A 462 18.28 13.17 -4.72
N TYR A 463 17.03 12.93 -5.09
CA TYR A 463 15.86 13.68 -4.60
C TYR A 463 14.83 12.73 -4.01
N ARG A 464 14.16 13.16 -2.93
CA ARG A 464 13.08 12.42 -2.26
C ARG A 464 11.73 13.06 -2.56
N VAL A 465 10.76 12.24 -2.95
CA VAL A 465 9.35 12.62 -3.09
C VAL A 465 8.56 12.05 -1.92
N ASP A 466 8.00 12.91 -1.08
CA ASP A 466 7.10 12.56 0.01
C ASP A 466 5.64 12.76 -0.40
N VAL A 467 4.77 11.82 -0.02
CA VAL A 467 3.31 11.98 -0.06
C VAL A 467 2.78 12.16 1.34
N LEU A 468 2.20 13.34 1.58
CA LEU A 468 1.67 13.74 2.88
C LEU A 468 0.15 13.68 2.88
N ILE A 469 -0.43 13.29 4.02
CA ILE A 469 -1.87 13.39 4.29
C ILE A 469 -2.04 14.17 5.59
N ASN A 470 -2.72 15.31 5.53
CA ASN A 470 -2.90 16.27 6.64
C ASN A 470 -1.55 16.58 7.31
N SER A 471 -0.57 17.01 6.52
CA SER A 471 0.79 17.37 6.95
C SER A 471 1.66 16.22 7.49
N SER A 472 1.13 15.00 7.62
CA SER A 472 1.92 13.82 8.02
C SER A 472 2.45 13.07 6.79
N VAL A 473 3.76 12.83 6.72
CA VAL A 473 4.36 11.96 5.70
C VAL A 473 3.81 10.55 5.82
N ARG A 474 3.32 9.99 4.71
CA ARG A 474 2.75 8.63 4.68
C ARG A 474 3.59 7.66 3.87
N LYS A 475 4.29 8.13 2.84
CA LYS A 475 5.16 7.32 2.00
C LYS A 475 6.14 8.21 1.25
N SER A 476 7.33 7.67 0.97
CA SER A 476 8.40 8.38 0.28
C SER A 476 9.01 7.50 -0.81
N VAL A 477 9.54 8.12 -1.86
CA VAL A 477 10.28 7.45 -2.94
C VAL A 477 11.40 8.35 -3.44
N ASN A 478 12.54 7.78 -3.80
CA ASN A 478 13.70 8.55 -4.28
C ASN A 478 13.92 8.35 -5.78
N PHE A 479 14.49 9.36 -6.44
CA PHE A 479 15.01 9.25 -7.80
C PHE A 479 16.29 10.07 -7.96
N PHE A 480 17.08 9.71 -8.96
CA PHE A 480 18.33 10.39 -9.29
C PHE A 480 18.18 11.25 -10.55
N VAL A 481 18.57 12.51 -10.47
CA VAL A 481 18.69 13.41 -11.62
C VAL A 481 20.13 13.35 -12.12
N LYS A 482 20.34 13.04 -13.40
CA LYS A 482 21.64 13.05 -14.07
C LYS A 482 21.80 14.33 -14.89
N GLU A 483 22.97 14.95 -14.84
CA GLU A 483 23.33 15.97 -15.81
C GLU A 483 23.63 15.28 -17.15
N PRO A 484 23.08 15.77 -18.28
CA PRO A 484 23.34 15.18 -19.58
C PRO A 484 24.75 15.55 -20.09
N ASN A 485 25.64 14.55 -20.21
CA ASN A 485 27.00 14.68 -20.76
C ASN A 485 26.99 15.07 -22.25
N PHE A 486 26.92 16.36 -22.56
CA PHE A 486 27.06 16.88 -23.92
C PHE A 486 27.89 18.15 -23.91
N SER A 487 28.83 18.25 -24.84
CA SER A 487 29.37 19.54 -25.27
C SER A 487 28.21 20.36 -25.85
N SER A 488 27.83 21.45 -25.19
CA SER A 488 26.77 22.34 -25.71
C SER A 488 27.20 22.87 -27.09
N PRO A 489 26.44 22.62 -28.16
CA PRO A 489 26.76 23.17 -29.47
C PRO A 489 26.63 24.70 -29.41
N LYS A 490 27.53 25.42 -30.08
CA LYS A 490 27.42 26.87 -30.25
C LYS A 490 26.55 27.17 -31.46
N ILE A 491 25.24 27.13 -31.26
CA ILE A 491 24.25 27.56 -32.26
C ILE A 491 23.70 28.90 -31.81
N LEU A 492 23.71 29.90 -32.70
CA LEU A 492 23.23 31.25 -32.40
C LEU A 492 22.04 31.61 -33.29
N ILE A 493 21.09 32.35 -32.73
CA ILE A 493 20.16 33.18 -33.50
C ILE A 493 20.96 34.40 -33.95
N VAL A 494 21.03 34.62 -35.27
CA VAL A 494 21.84 35.69 -35.87
C VAL A 494 21.00 36.75 -36.57
N GLU A 495 19.77 36.41 -36.96
CA GLU A 495 18.81 37.36 -37.48
C GLU A 495 17.41 37.00 -36.98
N LEU A 496 16.64 38.01 -36.57
CA LEU A 496 15.26 37.88 -36.12
C LEU A 496 14.44 39.05 -36.69
N CYS A 497 13.39 38.74 -37.41
CA CYS A 497 12.40 39.69 -37.88
C CYS A 497 11.06 39.39 -37.20
N PRO A 498 10.69 40.14 -36.14
CA PRO A 498 9.45 39.90 -35.41
C PRO A 498 8.18 40.17 -36.24
N SER A 499 8.21 41.19 -37.09
CA SER A 499 7.08 41.54 -37.96
C SER A 499 7.54 42.43 -39.10
N ASP A 500 7.46 41.95 -40.34
CA ASP A 500 7.67 42.72 -41.55
C ASP A 500 6.34 43.38 -41.98
N PRO A 501 6.19 44.71 -41.83
CA PRO A 501 4.93 45.39 -42.11
C PRO A 501 4.58 45.43 -43.61
N PHE A 502 5.58 45.28 -44.50
CA PHE A 502 5.37 45.37 -45.95
C PHE A 502 4.91 44.03 -46.54
N TYR A 503 5.53 42.94 -46.10
CA TYR A 503 5.26 41.60 -46.64
C TYR A 503 4.46 40.70 -45.70
N ARG A 504 4.07 41.21 -44.51
CA ARG A 504 3.34 40.47 -43.46
C ARG A 504 4.00 39.13 -43.15
N ASN A 505 5.30 39.19 -42.84
CA ASN A 505 6.12 38.01 -42.59
C ASN A 505 6.95 38.15 -41.31
N GLU A 506 7.34 37.02 -40.73
CA GLU A 506 8.28 36.94 -39.62
C GLU A 506 9.30 35.84 -39.95
N TYR A 507 10.56 35.98 -39.53
CA TYR A 507 11.59 34.98 -39.83
C TYR A 507 12.72 34.98 -38.79
N ILE A 508 13.41 33.85 -38.74
CA ILE A 508 14.54 33.58 -37.84
C ILE A 508 15.64 32.93 -38.67
N SER A 509 16.87 33.46 -38.55
CA SER A 509 18.06 32.79 -39.07
C SER A 509 18.93 32.31 -37.92
N ILE A 510 19.30 31.05 -37.99
CA ILE A 510 20.14 30.36 -37.02
C ILE A 510 21.49 30.05 -37.68
N TYR A 511 22.59 30.14 -36.93
CA TYR A 511 23.94 29.89 -37.42
C TYR A 511 24.66 28.88 -36.54
N ASN A 512 25.31 27.88 -37.15
CA ASN A 512 26.19 26.98 -36.42
C ASN A 512 27.61 27.57 -36.34
N LEU A 513 27.97 28.07 -35.17
CA LEU A 513 29.31 28.58 -34.89
C LEU A 513 30.31 27.46 -34.51
N SER A 514 29.84 26.24 -34.29
CA SER A 514 30.71 25.11 -33.95
C SER A 514 31.55 24.69 -35.16
N PRO A 515 32.83 24.30 -34.98
CA PRO A 515 33.67 23.80 -36.07
C PRO A 515 33.28 22.38 -36.55
N TYR A 516 32.21 21.80 -35.99
CA TYR A 516 31.69 20.48 -36.30
C TYR A 516 30.18 20.55 -36.59
N LYS A 517 29.65 19.51 -37.25
CA LYS A 517 28.22 19.42 -37.56
C LYS A 517 27.39 19.29 -36.29
N VAL A 518 26.26 19.99 -36.20
CA VAL A 518 25.35 19.87 -35.06
C VAL A 518 24.05 19.19 -35.48
N ASN A 519 23.71 18.09 -34.80
CA ASN A 519 22.43 17.41 -35.01
C ASN A 519 21.29 18.17 -34.28
N LEU A 520 20.35 18.69 -35.06
CA LEU A 520 19.21 19.47 -34.56
C LEU A 520 18.01 18.62 -34.14
N SER A 521 18.14 17.29 -34.15
CA SER A 521 17.05 16.37 -33.78
C SER A 521 16.49 16.67 -32.39
N ASN A 522 15.18 16.91 -32.31
CA ASN A 522 14.44 17.26 -31.09
C ASN A 522 14.84 18.60 -30.46
N PHE A 523 15.62 19.44 -31.14
CA PHE A 523 15.75 20.84 -30.78
C PHE A 523 14.47 21.57 -31.17
N TYR A 524 14.17 22.67 -30.48
CA TYR A 524 13.01 23.48 -30.79
C TYR A 524 13.23 24.94 -30.42
N ILE A 525 12.53 25.82 -31.11
CA ILE A 525 12.43 27.23 -30.77
C ILE A 525 11.17 27.44 -29.92
N THR A 526 11.24 28.28 -28.89
CA THR A 526 10.08 28.65 -28.09
C THR A 526 10.03 30.15 -27.84
N SER A 527 8.81 30.70 -27.86
CA SER A 527 8.54 32.10 -27.52
C SER A 527 8.07 32.32 -26.08
N ASN A 528 8.01 31.24 -25.29
CA ASN A 528 7.60 31.29 -23.88
C ASN A 528 8.43 30.33 -22.99
N PRO A 529 9.76 30.49 -22.96
CA PRO A 529 10.68 29.59 -22.25
C PRO A 529 10.41 29.45 -20.75
N GLN A 530 9.78 30.45 -20.14
CA GLN A 530 9.38 30.47 -18.73
C GLN A 530 8.28 29.46 -18.37
N THR A 531 7.58 28.92 -19.36
CA THR A 531 6.52 27.92 -19.14
C THR A 531 7.13 26.51 -19.05
N ARG A 532 6.51 25.61 -18.28
CA ARG A 532 6.89 24.19 -18.21
C ARG A 532 7.04 23.56 -19.60
N LYS A 533 8.11 22.78 -19.82
CA LYS A 533 8.51 22.24 -21.15
C LYS A 533 7.36 21.68 -22.00
N ASP A 534 6.43 20.94 -21.42
CA ASP A 534 5.33 20.30 -22.16
C ASP A 534 4.19 21.26 -22.56
N MET A 535 4.13 22.44 -21.91
CA MET A 535 3.17 23.52 -22.14
C MET A 535 3.75 24.70 -22.93
N GLN A 536 5.06 24.70 -23.22
CA GLN A 536 5.68 25.67 -24.11
C GLN A 536 5.08 25.58 -25.53
N ARG A 537 4.97 26.74 -26.18
CA ARG A 537 4.73 26.87 -27.62
C ARG A 537 6.05 26.56 -28.33
N LYS A 538 6.03 25.65 -29.30
CA LYS A 538 7.26 25.11 -29.89
C LYS A 538 7.21 25.14 -31.40
N LEU A 539 8.32 25.55 -31.99
CA LEU A 539 8.64 25.27 -33.38
C LEU A 539 9.75 24.22 -33.38
N PHE A 540 9.44 22.99 -33.81
CA PHE A 540 10.43 21.92 -33.79
C PHE A 540 11.42 22.10 -34.94
N LEU A 541 12.72 22.09 -34.63
CA LEU A 541 13.76 22.17 -35.64
C LEU A 541 13.84 20.85 -36.43
N PRO A 542 14.25 20.91 -37.71
CA PRO A 542 14.30 19.74 -38.56
C PRO A 542 15.40 18.77 -38.08
N PRO A 543 15.23 17.45 -38.22
CA PRO A 543 16.21 16.45 -37.80
C PRO A 543 17.40 16.35 -38.78
N ILE A 544 18.08 17.46 -39.03
CA ILE A 544 19.23 17.58 -39.94
C ILE A 544 20.54 17.77 -39.19
N GLU A 545 21.65 17.51 -39.87
CA GLU A 545 22.98 17.93 -39.44
C GLU A 545 23.31 19.32 -39.99
N LEU A 546 23.28 20.34 -39.14
CA LEU A 546 23.68 21.68 -39.54
C LEU A 546 25.21 21.75 -39.65
N HIS A 547 25.71 21.96 -40.85
CA HIS A 547 27.15 22.01 -41.12
C HIS A 547 27.83 23.19 -40.39
N PRO A 548 29.14 23.09 -40.10
CA PRO A 548 29.91 24.20 -39.54
C PRO A 548 29.75 25.47 -40.38
N PHE A 549 29.54 26.60 -39.71
CA PHE A 549 29.50 27.93 -40.33
C PHE A 549 28.37 28.11 -41.36
N TYR A 550 27.29 27.35 -41.22
CA TYR A 550 26.15 27.36 -42.12
C TYR A 550 24.92 28.00 -41.44
N TYR A 551 24.07 28.63 -42.25
CA TYR A 551 22.82 29.26 -41.83
C TYR A 551 21.64 28.31 -42.02
N LEU A 552 20.67 28.37 -41.11
CA LEU A 552 19.36 27.77 -41.28
C LEU A 552 18.33 28.89 -41.21
N ASN A 553 17.68 29.18 -42.33
CA ASN A 553 16.71 30.26 -42.48
C ASN A 553 15.29 29.70 -42.39
N ILE A 554 14.50 30.24 -41.47
CA ILE A 554 13.17 29.74 -41.14
C ILE A 554 12.19 30.91 -41.20
N SER A 555 11.17 30.82 -42.05
CA SER A 555 10.20 31.89 -42.27
C SER A 555 8.77 31.47 -41.92
N TYR A 556 7.91 32.41 -41.52
CA TYR A 556 6.48 32.13 -41.39
C TYR A 556 5.81 31.92 -42.76
N ASN A 557 6.25 32.65 -43.78
CA ASN A 557 5.79 32.57 -45.16
C ASN A 557 6.99 32.62 -46.13
N ALA A 558 7.27 31.55 -46.87
CA ALA A 558 8.39 31.47 -47.79
C ALA A 558 8.30 32.43 -48.99
N SER A 559 7.13 32.59 -49.60
CA SER A 559 6.98 33.53 -50.74
C SER A 559 7.23 34.98 -50.31
N ALA A 560 6.79 35.36 -49.11
CA ALA A 560 7.03 36.69 -48.54
C ALA A 560 8.52 36.88 -48.19
N TYR A 561 9.18 35.85 -47.68
CA TYR A 561 10.62 35.86 -47.44
C TYR A 561 11.41 36.05 -48.75
N PHE A 562 11.05 35.33 -49.82
CA PHE A 562 11.67 35.50 -51.14
C PHE A 562 11.54 36.93 -51.65
N LYS A 563 10.35 37.54 -51.56
CA LYS A 563 10.16 38.95 -51.94
C LYS A 563 11.06 39.91 -51.15
N ARG A 564 11.40 39.59 -49.90
CA ARG A 564 12.26 40.41 -49.05
C ARG A 564 13.75 40.19 -49.32
N LYS A 565 14.18 38.92 -49.41
CA LYS A 565 15.58 38.49 -49.38
C LYS A 565 16.14 38.09 -50.74
N GLY A 566 15.30 37.91 -51.75
CA GLY A 566 15.67 37.45 -53.10
C GLY A 566 15.94 35.95 -53.20
N THR A 567 15.82 35.20 -52.10
CA THR A 567 16.02 33.75 -52.03
C THR A 567 14.96 33.12 -51.15
N PHE A 568 14.62 31.86 -51.39
CA PHE A 568 13.72 31.12 -50.52
C PHE A 568 14.39 30.77 -49.18
N PRO A 569 13.64 30.67 -48.07
CA PRO A 569 14.17 30.15 -46.82
C PRO A 569 14.35 28.63 -46.92
N ASP A 570 15.14 28.06 -46.02
CA ASP A 570 15.34 26.61 -45.95
C ASP A 570 14.06 25.89 -45.50
N PHE A 571 13.27 26.54 -44.64
CA PHE A 571 11.99 26.02 -44.15
C PHE A 571 10.95 27.13 -43.91
N GLU A 572 9.67 26.75 -43.95
CA GLU A 572 8.56 27.60 -43.49
C GLU A 572 7.76 26.98 -42.33
N TYR A 573 6.97 27.77 -41.58
CA TYR A 573 6.25 27.25 -40.40
C TYR A 573 4.85 27.82 -40.12
N GLY A 574 4.39 28.73 -40.97
CA GLY A 574 3.15 29.47 -40.77
C GLY A 574 2.12 29.22 -41.87
N VAL A 575 2.52 29.51 -43.09
CA VAL A 575 1.73 29.39 -44.32
C VAL A 575 2.49 28.49 -45.27
N ASP A 576 1.85 27.44 -45.78
CA ASP A 576 2.39 26.58 -46.84
C ASP A 576 2.32 27.34 -48.18
N SER A 577 3.29 28.22 -48.40
CA SER A 577 3.25 29.26 -49.44
C SER A 577 4.06 28.90 -50.68
N GLU A 578 5.07 28.04 -50.55
CA GLU A 578 5.92 27.59 -51.65
C GLU A 578 6.13 26.08 -51.59
N LYS A 579 5.69 25.36 -52.61
CA LYS A 579 5.68 23.88 -52.63
C LYS A 579 7.07 23.25 -52.48
N THR A 580 8.11 23.98 -52.88
CA THR A 580 9.50 23.52 -52.83
C THR A 580 10.17 23.75 -51.46
N VAL A 581 9.54 24.52 -50.58
CA VAL A 581 10.06 24.82 -49.24
C VAL A 581 9.39 23.93 -48.19
N PRO A 582 10.13 23.10 -47.44
CA PRO A 582 9.53 22.22 -46.45
C PRO A 582 8.93 22.96 -45.24
N ASN A 583 7.80 22.44 -44.74
CA ASN A 583 7.13 22.97 -43.55
C ASN A 583 7.67 22.35 -42.25
N LEU A 584 7.93 23.18 -41.24
CA LEU A 584 8.27 22.75 -39.87
C LEU A 584 7.03 22.47 -39.04
N LYS A 585 7.19 21.54 -38.10
CA LYS A 585 6.15 21.22 -37.12
C LYS A 585 6.02 22.37 -36.12
N ASN A 586 4.89 23.08 -36.19
CA ASN A 586 4.54 24.16 -35.29
C ASN A 586 3.49 23.74 -34.25
N LYS A 587 3.79 23.90 -32.97
CA LYS A 587 2.88 23.73 -31.82
C LYS A 587 2.54 25.09 -31.22
N GLY A 588 1.85 25.92 -31.98
CA GLY A 588 1.35 27.23 -31.57
C GLY A 588 2.43 28.28 -31.30
N PHE A 589 3.64 28.07 -31.80
CA PHE A 589 4.70 29.08 -31.83
C PHE A 589 4.28 30.26 -32.69
N LYS A 590 4.52 31.45 -32.15
CA LYS A 590 4.30 32.75 -32.77
C LYS A 590 5.36 33.70 -32.22
N ILE A 591 5.90 34.55 -33.09
CA ILE A 591 6.70 35.69 -32.68
C ILE A 591 5.73 36.83 -32.34
N ASN A 592 6.11 37.71 -31.42
CA ASN A 592 5.26 38.85 -31.04
C ASN A 592 5.89 40.10 -31.64
N ASP A 593 5.09 40.91 -32.32
CA ASP A 593 5.60 42.01 -33.14
C ASP A 593 6.50 43.00 -32.38
N ASN A 594 6.21 43.28 -31.10
CA ASN A 594 6.83 44.41 -30.38
C ASN A 594 7.63 44.01 -29.14
N LYS A 595 7.39 42.82 -28.56
CA LYS A 595 8.16 42.33 -27.41
C LYS A 595 8.12 40.82 -27.30
N GLY A 596 9.25 40.20 -27.02
CA GLY A 596 9.29 38.75 -26.90
C GLY A 596 10.62 38.20 -26.41
N ILE A 597 10.60 36.90 -26.12
CA ILE A 597 11.78 36.11 -25.80
C ILE A 597 11.76 34.93 -26.75
N ILE A 598 12.81 34.76 -27.55
CA ILE A 598 12.96 33.63 -28.46
C ILE A 598 14.15 32.82 -28.00
N CYS A 599 13.94 31.56 -27.64
CA CYS A 599 15.01 30.66 -27.23
C CYS A 599 15.12 29.45 -28.14
N ILE A 600 16.34 29.06 -28.48
CA ILE A 600 16.65 27.72 -28.98
C ILE A 600 16.83 26.82 -27.76
N LYS A 601 16.10 25.70 -27.74
CA LYS A 601 16.12 24.70 -26.68
C LYS A 601 16.56 23.36 -27.24
N ASP A 602 17.38 22.64 -26.49
CA ASP A 602 17.71 21.26 -26.81
C ASP A 602 16.59 20.27 -26.38
N ARG A 603 16.80 18.98 -26.65
CA ARG A 603 15.88 17.90 -26.25
C ARG A 603 15.64 17.83 -24.73
N PHE A 604 16.50 18.42 -23.91
CA PHE A 604 16.43 18.46 -22.45
C PHE A 604 15.92 19.81 -21.92
N ASN A 605 15.35 20.70 -22.75
CA ASN A 605 14.86 22.03 -22.36
C ASN A 605 15.95 22.98 -21.82
N ARG A 606 17.24 22.69 -22.10
CA ARG A 606 18.33 23.63 -21.83
C ARG A 606 18.34 24.72 -22.89
N THR A 607 18.54 25.97 -22.48
CA THR A 607 18.73 27.09 -23.43
C THR A 607 20.08 26.95 -24.11
N ILE A 608 20.08 26.93 -25.45
CA ILE A 608 21.29 26.97 -26.27
C ILE A 608 21.66 28.41 -26.60
N ASP A 609 20.67 29.19 -27.05
CA ASP A 609 20.78 30.64 -27.27
C ASP A 609 19.41 31.29 -27.03
N ALA A 610 19.42 32.58 -26.70
CA ALA A 610 18.23 33.37 -26.46
C ALA A 610 18.35 34.79 -27.04
N VAL A 611 17.22 35.33 -27.46
CA VAL A 611 17.07 36.72 -27.88
C VAL A 611 15.89 37.32 -27.16
N VAL A 612 16.12 38.43 -26.46
CA VAL A 612 15.08 39.20 -25.76
C VAL A 612 14.95 40.56 -26.44
N TYR A 613 13.74 40.94 -26.80
CA TYR A 613 13.46 42.23 -27.42
C TYR A 613 12.20 42.90 -26.88
N GLY A 614 12.16 44.22 -26.99
CA GLY A 614 11.21 45.10 -26.33
C GLY A 614 11.26 44.97 -24.80
N ASN A 615 10.21 45.46 -24.13
CA ASN A 615 10.07 45.39 -22.68
C ASN A 615 9.54 44.02 -22.20
N ALA A 616 10.10 42.93 -22.72
CA ALA A 616 9.77 41.59 -22.26
C ALA A 616 10.34 41.34 -20.84
N LYS A 617 9.59 40.66 -19.97
CA LYS A 617 10.04 40.34 -18.61
C LYS A 617 11.26 39.42 -18.69
N ILE A 618 12.41 39.90 -18.22
CA ILE A 618 13.71 39.22 -18.35
C ILE A 618 13.62 37.79 -17.81
N PHE A 619 14.10 36.85 -18.64
CA PHE A 619 14.30 35.44 -18.32
C PHE A 619 15.78 35.24 -18.02
N SER A 620 16.12 34.77 -16.82
CA SER A 620 17.51 34.72 -16.32
C SER A 620 18.38 33.64 -16.98
N ASP A 621 17.81 32.78 -17.83
CA ASP A 621 18.48 31.62 -18.42
C ASP A 621 18.90 31.93 -19.87
N GLY A 622 20.15 32.37 -20.06
CA GLY A 622 20.73 32.64 -21.37
C GLY A 622 20.57 34.06 -21.91
N TRP A 623 20.17 35.04 -21.08
CA TRP A 623 20.19 36.47 -21.44
C TRP A 623 20.59 37.32 -20.24
N ARG A 624 21.28 38.43 -20.50
CA ARG A 624 21.77 39.40 -19.51
C ARG A 624 21.35 40.81 -19.93
N GLY A 625 20.78 41.56 -18.98
CA GLY A 625 20.37 42.95 -19.20
C GLY A 625 19.00 43.10 -19.87
N GLU A 626 18.73 44.31 -20.36
CA GLU A 626 17.47 44.68 -21.01
C GLU A 626 17.33 44.06 -22.40
N GLY A 627 16.09 44.09 -22.93
CA GLY A 627 15.82 43.61 -24.28
C GLY A 627 16.29 44.59 -25.36
N ILE A 628 16.49 44.09 -26.57
CA ILE A 628 16.80 44.91 -27.75
C ILE A 628 15.55 45.71 -28.14
N ASP A 629 15.69 47.00 -28.45
CA ASP A 629 14.59 47.77 -29.05
C ASP A 629 14.30 47.26 -30.48
N ALA A 630 13.09 46.77 -30.74
CA ALA A 630 12.76 46.02 -31.94
C ALA A 630 11.52 46.53 -32.70
N GLN A 631 10.95 47.67 -32.30
CA GLN A 631 9.71 48.15 -32.90
C GLN A 631 9.92 48.43 -34.40
N ASN A 632 9.21 47.68 -35.25
CA ASN A 632 9.30 47.75 -36.71
C ASN A 632 10.73 47.66 -37.27
N ARG A 633 11.57 46.78 -36.69
CA ARG A 633 12.96 46.61 -37.13
C ARG A 633 13.35 45.15 -37.28
N VAL A 634 14.30 44.89 -38.17
CA VAL A 634 14.99 43.61 -38.26
C VAL A 634 16.16 43.63 -37.29
N LEU A 635 16.26 42.61 -36.44
CA LEU A 635 17.35 42.45 -35.48
C LEU A 635 18.44 41.58 -36.11
N ARG A 636 19.67 42.09 -36.17
CA ARG A 636 20.84 41.33 -36.63
C ARG A 636 21.91 41.31 -35.58
N ARG A 637 22.49 40.13 -35.34
CA ARG A 637 23.63 39.98 -34.44
C ARG A 637 24.87 40.62 -35.09
N ARG A 638 25.60 41.41 -34.33
CA ARG A 638 26.83 42.10 -34.74
C ARG A 638 27.91 41.08 -35.07
N GLU A 639 28.63 41.37 -36.14
CA GLU A 639 29.81 40.62 -36.54
C GLU A 639 31.08 41.41 -36.20
N LYS A 640 32.08 40.73 -35.64
CA LYS A 640 33.41 41.28 -35.37
C LYS A 640 34.46 40.25 -35.77
N ALA A 641 35.40 40.62 -36.64
CA ALA A 641 36.47 39.74 -37.11
C ALA A 641 35.96 38.37 -37.61
N PHE A 642 34.91 38.39 -38.43
CA PHE A 642 34.30 37.19 -39.04
C PHE A 642 33.65 36.21 -38.04
N ASN A 643 33.27 36.71 -36.85
CA ASN A 643 32.54 35.96 -35.84
C ASN A 643 31.39 36.79 -35.26
N PHE A 644 30.34 36.12 -34.76
CA PHE A 644 29.21 36.77 -34.10
C PHE A 644 29.54 37.09 -32.64
N LEU A 645 29.18 38.28 -32.19
CA LEU A 645 29.23 38.63 -30.76
C LEU A 645 28.19 37.83 -29.99
N ASP A 646 28.58 37.26 -28.85
CA ASP A 646 27.73 36.42 -28.00
C ASP A 646 28.01 36.65 -26.51
N THR A 647 27.75 37.88 -26.06
CA THR A 647 27.73 38.25 -24.64
C THR A 647 26.42 37.90 -23.95
N ASN A 648 25.46 37.34 -24.70
CA ASN A 648 24.08 37.06 -24.29
C ASN A 648 23.35 38.34 -23.86
N SER A 649 23.55 39.45 -24.57
CA SER A 649 22.98 40.75 -24.21
C SER A 649 22.53 41.54 -25.44
N SER A 650 21.81 42.66 -25.23
CA SER A 650 21.37 43.53 -26.32
C SER A 650 22.52 44.18 -27.09
N GLU A 651 23.72 44.26 -26.50
CA GLU A 651 24.94 44.76 -27.15
C GLU A 651 25.38 43.90 -28.34
N ASP A 652 24.99 42.63 -28.35
CA ASP A 652 25.29 41.70 -29.44
C ASP A 652 24.52 42.07 -30.73
N TRP A 653 23.62 43.04 -30.71
CA TRP A 653 22.66 43.28 -31.79
C TRP A 653 22.73 44.70 -32.38
N VAL A 654 22.33 44.79 -33.64
CA VAL A 654 22.00 46.03 -34.37
C VAL A 654 20.61 45.89 -34.97
N THR A 655 19.96 47.03 -35.16
CA THR A 655 18.59 47.09 -35.68
C THR A 655 18.58 47.78 -37.04
N GLU A 656 17.88 47.21 -38.01
CA GLU A 656 17.72 47.78 -39.36
C GLU A 656 16.24 48.13 -39.60
N GLU A 657 15.97 49.33 -40.12
CA GLU A 657 14.62 49.75 -40.48
C GLU A 657 14.13 49.05 -41.76
N PHE A 658 12.82 48.87 -41.88
CA PHE A 658 12.26 48.30 -43.10
C PHE A 658 12.27 49.34 -44.23
N HIS A 659 13.17 49.18 -45.20
CA HIS A 659 13.08 49.87 -46.49
C HIS A 659 12.34 49.01 -47.51
N LYS A 660 11.43 49.61 -48.30
CA LYS A 660 10.73 48.93 -49.41
C LYS A 660 11.75 48.57 -50.49
N ASN A 661 12.14 47.31 -50.60
CA ASN A 661 12.95 46.83 -51.72
C ASN A 661 12.07 46.86 -52.98
N VAL A 662 12.31 47.83 -53.86
CA VAL A 662 11.74 47.83 -55.21
C VAL A 662 12.60 46.89 -56.06
N TRP A 663 12.14 45.66 -56.23
CA TRP A 663 12.66 44.79 -57.29
C TRP A 663 12.10 45.32 -58.62
N CYS A 664 12.95 45.95 -59.43
CA CYS A 664 12.58 46.27 -60.81
C CYS A 664 12.67 44.97 -61.63
N THR A 665 11.52 44.42 -62.00
CA THR A 665 11.42 43.31 -62.94
C THR A 665 11.58 43.88 -64.36
N ILE A 666 12.72 43.66 -65.01
CA ILE A 666 12.80 43.82 -66.47
C ILE A 666 12.19 42.57 -67.09
N ILE A 667 10.96 42.72 -67.60
CA ILE A 667 10.36 41.80 -68.55
C ILE A 667 10.91 42.18 -69.93
N SER A 668 11.65 41.27 -70.55
CA SER A 668 12.11 41.43 -71.92
C SER A 668 10.95 41.33 -72.91
N LYS A 669 10.71 42.37 -73.72
CA LYS A 669 10.63 42.23 -75.19
C LYS A 669 10.50 43.60 -75.88
N GLN A 670 11.33 43.75 -76.92
CA GLN A 670 11.23 44.62 -78.08
C GLN A 670 11.85 46.03 -78.01
N ASN A 671 12.75 46.22 -78.99
CA ASN A 671 13.31 47.44 -79.56
C ASN A 671 14.60 47.99 -78.92
N PHE A 672 15.70 47.57 -79.55
CA PHE A 672 16.98 48.26 -79.63
C PHE A 672 16.78 49.67 -80.24
N SER A 673 16.88 50.72 -79.43
CA SER A 673 17.35 52.04 -79.93
C SER A 673 17.72 53.06 -78.84
N ASP A 674 17.36 52.88 -77.56
CA ASP A 674 17.68 53.87 -76.52
C ASP A 674 18.67 53.34 -75.49
N VAL A 675 19.94 53.23 -75.90
CA VAL A 675 21.07 52.98 -74.99
C VAL A 675 21.53 54.31 -74.39
N LEU A 676 20.87 54.73 -73.30
CA LEU A 676 21.38 55.77 -72.41
C LEU A 676 22.18 55.13 -71.27
N ARG A 677 23.47 55.47 -71.23
CA ARG A 677 24.47 55.19 -70.19
C ARG A 677 23.88 55.01 -68.79
N LEU A 678 23.88 53.78 -68.29
CA LEU A 678 23.97 53.45 -66.86
C LEU A 678 25.00 52.31 -66.72
N SER A 679 26.27 52.73 -66.63
CA SER A 679 27.45 52.06 -66.05
C SER A 679 27.67 50.54 -66.26
N ASP A 680 28.65 50.23 -67.11
CA ASP A 680 29.65 49.14 -67.04
C ASP A 680 29.19 47.77 -66.50
N GLU A 681 28.40 47.05 -67.29
CA GLU A 681 28.12 45.62 -67.04
C GLU A 681 29.20 44.72 -67.67
N MET A 682 29.73 43.82 -66.82
CA MET A 682 30.76 42.83 -67.10
C MET A 682 30.13 41.55 -67.66
N PHE A 683 30.54 41.08 -68.84
CA PHE A 683 30.07 39.81 -69.42
C PHE A 683 31.00 38.66 -69.00
N LEU A 684 30.45 37.59 -68.42
CA LEU A 684 31.19 36.35 -68.14
C LEU A 684 30.78 35.27 -69.14
N TYR A 685 31.75 34.72 -69.90
CA TYR A 685 31.55 33.61 -70.82
C TYR A 685 31.78 32.27 -70.11
N LEU A 686 30.87 31.30 -70.23
CA LEU A 686 31.03 29.94 -69.69
C LEU A 686 30.69 28.91 -70.78
N LYS A 687 31.42 27.79 -70.82
CA LYS A 687 31.22 26.69 -71.80
C LYS A 687 30.84 25.37 -71.08
N TYR A 688 29.80 24.66 -71.53
CA TYR A 688 29.32 23.36 -71.04
C TYR A 688 28.84 22.54 -72.25
N SER A 689 29.28 21.30 -72.37
CA SER A 689 28.65 20.28 -73.22
C SER A 689 28.82 18.90 -72.59
N PRO A 690 27.74 18.10 -72.46
CA PRO A 690 27.81 16.70 -72.08
C PRO A 690 27.93 15.83 -73.34
N ASP A 691 29.04 15.11 -73.43
CA ASP A 691 29.40 14.05 -74.39
C ASP A 691 29.78 14.38 -75.85
N GLU A 692 30.78 13.60 -76.27
CA GLU A 692 31.51 13.42 -77.53
C GLU A 692 30.98 14.12 -78.80
N ASN A 693 31.33 15.38 -78.93
CA ASN A 693 32.02 16.02 -80.05
C ASN A 693 32.05 17.52 -79.74
N LEU A 694 33.19 18.18 -79.96
CA LEU A 694 33.36 19.60 -79.69
C LEU A 694 32.23 20.42 -80.32
N GLU A 695 31.36 21.03 -79.48
CA GLU A 695 30.69 22.33 -79.65
C GLU A 695 29.42 22.47 -78.78
N LYS A 696 29.54 23.11 -77.61
CA LYS A 696 28.67 24.22 -77.13
C LYS A 696 29.03 24.65 -75.72
N GLY A 697 28.58 25.85 -75.36
CA GLY A 697 28.93 26.53 -74.12
C GLY A 697 27.77 27.07 -73.30
N THR A 698 27.71 26.88 -71.98
CA THR A 698 26.67 27.51 -71.13
C THR A 698 27.19 28.76 -70.47
N LEU A 699 26.80 29.93 -70.98
CA LEU A 699 27.04 31.25 -70.41
C LEU A 699 26.24 31.45 -69.11
N THR A 700 26.87 31.88 -68.00
CA THR A 700 26.13 32.32 -66.78
C THR A 700 26.39 33.79 -66.55
N THR A 701 25.35 34.60 -66.67
CA THR A 701 25.39 36.04 -66.38
C THR A 701 25.49 36.26 -64.87
N ILE A 702 26.50 37.03 -64.47
CA ILE A 702 26.71 37.46 -63.10
C ILE A 702 26.41 38.95 -63.05
N SER A 703 25.37 39.35 -62.31
CA SER A 703 24.96 40.74 -62.17
C SER A 703 25.45 41.39 -60.88
N SER A 704 26.15 40.65 -60.01
CA SER A 704 26.74 41.21 -58.79
C SER A 704 27.89 40.37 -58.22
N MET A 705 28.76 41.03 -57.45
CA MET A 705 29.82 40.37 -56.67
C MET A 705 29.31 39.31 -55.69
N LYS A 706 28.10 39.49 -55.15
CA LYS A 706 27.46 38.52 -54.26
C LYS A 706 27.07 37.25 -55.02
N GLN A 707 26.43 37.41 -56.18
CA GLN A 707 26.10 36.29 -57.06
C GLN A 707 27.37 35.57 -57.53
N ALA A 708 28.45 36.32 -57.83
CA ALA A 708 29.75 35.74 -58.17
C ALA A 708 30.26 34.82 -57.06
N VAL A 709 30.29 35.30 -55.81
CA VAL A 709 30.74 34.51 -54.65
C VAL A 709 29.86 33.29 -54.43
N GLU A 710 28.54 33.41 -54.55
CA GLU A 710 27.59 32.31 -54.36
C GLU A 710 27.72 31.25 -55.44
N THR A 711 27.75 31.65 -56.71
CA THR A 711 27.93 30.75 -57.86
C THR A 711 29.28 30.05 -57.81
N ILE A 712 30.38 30.77 -57.50
CA ILE A 712 31.70 30.14 -57.38
C ILE A 712 31.74 29.16 -56.19
N THR A 713 31.14 29.52 -55.05
CA THR A 713 31.07 28.63 -53.88
C THR A 713 30.28 27.36 -54.22
N GLU A 714 29.15 27.48 -54.90
CA GLU A 714 28.31 26.36 -55.32
C GLU A 714 29.02 25.43 -56.31
N LEU A 715 29.65 25.99 -57.33
CA LEU A 715 30.42 25.22 -58.32
C LEU A 715 31.61 24.51 -57.66
N THR A 716 32.29 25.17 -56.73
CA THR A 716 33.39 24.59 -55.95
C THR A 716 32.92 23.46 -55.03
N LEU A 717 31.71 23.55 -54.49
CA LEU A 717 31.12 22.48 -53.67
C LEU A 717 30.74 21.25 -54.51
N ARG A 718 30.33 21.44 -55.77
CA ARG A 718 29.95 20.38 -56.70
C ARG A 718 31.14 19.74 -57.44
N ALA A 719 32.31 20.36 -57.40
CA ALA A 719 33.50 19.81 -58.05
C ALA A 719 33.96 18.52 -57.35
N GLU A 720 34.20 17.48 -58.16
CA GLU A 720 34.58 16.15 -57.69
C GLU A 720 36.03 15.75 -58.05
N LYS A 721 36.65 16.39 -59.05
CA LYS A 721 37.99 15.98 -59.57
C LYS A 721 39.04 17.09 -59.58
N SER A 722 38.78 18.20 -60.27
CA SER A 722 39.71 19.33 -60.33
C SER A 722 39.00 20.68 -60.50
N ILE A 723 39.69 21.75 -60.08
CA ILE A 723 39.24 23.15 -60.19
C ILE A 723 40.40 23.99 -60.71
N HIS A 724 40.21 24.69 -61.81
CA HIS A 724 41.21 25.57 -62.41
C HIS A 724 40.63 26.99 -62.52
N ILE A 725 41.28 27.95 -61.87
CA ILE A 725 40.86 29.36 -61.84
C ILE A 725 41.96 30.22 -62.46
N VAL A 726 41.62 30.99 -63.50
CA VAL A 726 42.53 31.90 -64.20
C VAL A 726 41.97 33.33 -64.19
N GLY A 727 42.84 34.30 -63.86
CA GLY A 727 42.54 35.74 -63.99
C GLY A 727 41.79 36.34 -62.80
N PHE A 728 42.02 35.87 -61.57
CA PHE A 728 41.19 36.24 -60.41
C PHE A 728 41.90 37.18 -59.43
N HIS A 729 41.25 38.28 -59.04
CA HIS A 729 41.71 39.22 -58.00
C HIS A 729 40.61 39.47 -56.96
N PHE A 730 40.48 38.60 -55.94
CA PHE A 730 39.70 38.90 -54.73
C PHE A 730 40.21 38.16 -53.48
N ALA A 731 40.31 38.90 -52.38
CA ALA A 731 40.53 38.38 -51.03
C ALA A 731 39.20 37.98 -50.34
N ASN A 732 38.37 37.15 -50.99
CA ASN A 732 37.10 36.70 -50.39
C ASN A 732 37.26 35.34 -49.70
N TRP A 733 37.23 35.36 -48.36
CA TRP A 733 37.46 34.17 -47.53
C TRP A 733 36.42 33.05 -47.75
N LYS A 734 35.19 33.36 -48.17
CA LYS A 734 34.16 32.35 -48.42
C LYS A 734 34.52 31.46 -49.61
N VAL A 735 35.05 32.08 -50.67
CA VAL A 735 35.55 31.38 -51.86
C VAL A 735 36.84 30.62 -51.53
N ILE A 736 37.79 31.26 -50.84
CA ILE A 736 39.05 30.61 -50.41
C ILE A 736 38.76 29.38 -49.54
N LYS A 737 37.83 29.49 -48.58
CA LYS A 737 37.41 28.38 -47.73
C LYS A 737 36.73 27.27 -48.53
N SER A 738 35.91 27.60 -49.54
CA SER A 738 35.32 26.58 -50.41
C SER A 738 36.39 25.83 -51.23
N LEU A 739 37.44 26.51 -51.67
CA LEU A 739 38.54 25.92 -52.45
C LEU A 739 39.44 25.06 -51.57
N ILE A 740 39.75 25.50 -50.35
CA ILE A 740 40.42 24.67 -49.34
C ILE A 740 39.60 23.42 -49.05
N ASN A 741 38.28 23.57 -48.86
CA ASN A 741 37.39 22.44 -48.66
C ASN A 741 37.34 21.50 -49.87
N ALA A 742 37.47 22.01 -51.10
CA ALA A 742 37.57 21.15 -52.28
C ALA A 742 38.90 20.38 -52.30
N SER A 743 40.02 21.05 -52.01
CA SER A 743 41.32 20.41 -51.89
C SER A 743 41.34 19.30 -50.83
N LEU A 744 40.76 19.56 -49.66
CA LEU A 744 40.61 18.57 -48.58
C LEU A 744 39.70 17.39 -48.95
N ARG A 745 38.81 17.55 -49.95
CA ARG A 745 38.00 16.44 -50.52
C ARG A 745 38.77 15.62 -51.56
N GLY A 746 40.02 15.95 -51.86
CA GLY A 746 40.83 15.29 -52.89
C GLY A 746 40.67 15.89 -54.29
N VAL A 747 40.01 17.04 -54.42
CA VAL A 747 39.87 17.76 -55.70
C VAL A 747 41.14 18.54 -55.97
N ARG A 748 41.80 18.35 -57.12
CA ARG A 748 43.03 19.10 -57.46
C ARG A 748 42.70 20.55 -57.79
N VAL A 749 43.21 21.51 -57.01
CA VAL A 749 42.91 22.94 -57.20
C VAL A 749 44.15 23.67 -57.70
N LYS A 750 44.01 24.41 -58.81
CA LYS A 750 45.06 25.26 -59.38
C LYS A 750 44.56 26.68 -59.64
N ILE A 751 45.33 27.66 -59.16
CA ILE A 751 44.96 29.09 -59.22
C ILE A 751 46.09 29.90 -59.88
N LEU A 752 45.75 30.58 -60.98
CA LEU A 752 46.61 31.52 -61.68
C LEU A 752 45.98 32.92 -61.61
N GLY A 753 46.56 33.84 -60.84
CA GLY A 753 45.92 35.15 -60.62
C GLY A 753 46.80 36.12 -59.83
N ASP A 754 46.24 37.30 -59.58
CA ASP A 754 46.86 38.33 -58.76
C ASP A 754 46.20 38.29 -57.36
N TYR A 755 46.97 38.03 -56.31
CA TYR A 755 46.49 37.96 -54.93
C TYR A 755 47.58 38.44 -53.97
N SER A 756 47.19 38.99 -52.83
CA SER A 756 48.18 39.40 -51.83
C SER A 756 48.93 38.16 -51.29
N ARG A 757 50.26 38.27 -51.17
CA ARG A 757 51.19 37.19 -50.71
C ARG A 757 50.74 36.40 -49.48
N PRO A 758 50.00 36.95 -48.49
CA PRO A 758 49.53 36.16 -47.34
C PRO A 758 48.53 35.06 -47.71
N PHE A 759 47.70 35.23 -48.75
CA PHE A 759 46.67 34.25 -49.11
C PHE A 759 47.23 33.07 -49.91
N SER A 760 48.27 33.28 -50.72
CA SER A 760 48.90 32.19 -51.46
C SER A 760 49.54 31.18 -50.53
N TYR A 761 50.25 31.64 -49.50
CA TYR A 761 50.88 30.79 -48.49
C TYR A 761 49.85 29.90 -47.78
N ILE A 762 48.72 30.49 -47.36
CA ILE A 762 47.63 29.72 -46.72
C ILE A 762 47.07 28.68 -47.68
N MET A 763 46.83 29.00 -48.94
CA MET A 763 46.25 28.06 -49.91
C MET A 763 47.22 26.92 -50.26
N GLU A 764 48.51 27.21 -50.39
CA GLU A 764 49.57 26.24 -50.66
C GLU A 764 49.71 25.22 -49.52
N GLU A 765 49.56 25.63 -48.25
CA GLU A 765 49.54 24.71 -47.10
C GLU A 765 48.45 23.64 -47.21
N TYR A 766 47.35 23.91 -47.92
CA TYR A 766 46.26 22.95 -48.16
C TYR A 766 46.35 22.24 -49.52
N GLY A 767 47.54 22.21 -50.14
CA GLY A 767 47.79 21.45 -51.38
C GLY A 767 47.21 22.10 -52.65
N ILE A 768 46.89 23.40 -52.59
CA ILE A 768 46.41 24.17 -53.75
C ILE A 768 47.63 24.72 -54.50
N GLU A 769 47.72 24.45 -55.80
CA GLU A 769 48.80 24.99 -56.64
C GLU A 769 48.52 26.46 -56.98
N THR A 770 49.36 27.39 -56.51
CA THR A 770 49.22 28.82 -56.82
C THR A 770 50.41 29.34 -57.64
N LYS A 771 50.14 30.19 -58.65
CA LYS A 771 51.20 30.91 -59.38
C LYS A 771 50.77 32.37 -59.64
N THR A 772 51.56 33.31 -59.11
CA THR A 772 51.32 34.76 -59.23
C THR A 772 52.05 35.31 -60.46
N LYS A 773 51.36 36.10 -61.30
CA LYS A 773 51.97 36.81 -62.44
C LYS A 773 51.24 38.15 -62.60
N SER A 774 51.97 39.28 -62.57
CA SER A 774 51.36 40.59 -62.80
C SER A 774 50.92 40.69 -64.26
N VAL A 775 49.63 40.78 -64.52
CA VAL A 775 49.11 41.00 -65.87
C VAL A 775 49.10 42.51 -66.09
N ASN A 776 49.96 43.03 -66.97
CA ASN A 776 49.98 44.44 -67.32
C ASN A 776 48.74 44.77 -68.17
N THR A 777 47.94 45.74 -67.73
CA THR A 777 46.54 45.94 -68.07
C THR A 777 46.36 46.83 -69.30
N SER A 778 46.09 46.28 -70.48
CA SER A 778 45.64 47.07 -71.66
C SER A 778 44.79 46.27 -72.67
N LEU A 779 44.18 45.16 -72.26
CA LEU A 779 43.43 44.27 -73.15
C LEU A 779 41.95 44.35 -72.79
N THR A 780 41.14 44.88 -73.71
CA THR A 780 39.75 45.25 -73.39
C THR A 780 38.76 44.14 -73.75
N THR A 781 39.00 43.41 -74.84
CA THR A 781 38.11 42.33 -75.30
C THR A 781 38.89 41.23 -76.03
N LEU A 782 38.56 39.96 -75.75
CA LEU A 782 38.97 38.79 -76.53
C LEU A 782 37.77 38.24 -77.30
N ILE A 783 37.86 38.14 -78.62
CA ILE A 783 36.83 37.52 -79.47
C ILE A 783 37.41 36.24 -80.07
N LEU A 784 36.70 35.12 -79.89
CA LEU A 784 36.98 33.84 -80.52
C LEU A 784 35.88 33.55 -81.52
N ASP A 785 36.23 33.55 -82.81
CA ASP A 785 35.34 33.10 -83.89
C ASP A 785 36.04 32.00 -84.68
N ASN A 786 35.51 30.78 -84.53
CA ASN A 786 35.74 29.47 -85.17
C ASN A 786 37.03 29.10 -85.94
N ARG A 787 38.10 29.90 -85.97
CA ARG A 787 39.48 29.55 -86.39
C ARG A 787 40.56 30.60 -86.04
N ASP A 788 40.21 31.83 -85.65
CA ASP A 788 41.16 32.91 -85.41
C ASP A 788 41.06 33.54 -84.01
N ILE A 789 42.15 34.16 -83.56
CA ILE A 789 42.19 34.95 -82.32
C ILE A 789 42.36 36.42 -82.66
N TYR A 790 41.42 37.26 -82.20
CA TYR A 790 41.49 38.72 -82.32
C TYR A 790 41.69 39.36 -80.95
N PHE A 791 42.75 40.16 -80.82
CA PHE A 791 43.01 41.00 -79.65
C PHE A 791 42.62 42.44 -79.96
N ILE A 792 41.67 42.98 -79.20
CA ILE A 792 41.20 44.35 -79.39
C ILE A 792 41.66 45.19 -78.19
N SER A 793 42.50 46.18 -78.49
CA SER A 793 42.84 47.27 -77.57
C SER A 793 42.02 48.52 -77.92
N LYS A 794 42.11 49.56 -77.09
CA LYS A 794 41.37 50.81 -77.31
C LYS A 794 41.69 51.47 -78.67
N ASP A 795 42.86 51.16 -79.25
CA ASP A 795 43.40 51.85 -80.44
C ASP A 795 43.85 50.89 -81.58
N SER A 796 43.68 49.57 -81.45
CA SER A 796 44.12 48.60 -82.47
C SER A 796 43.45 47.21 -82.38
N ILE A 797 43.38 46.52 -83.53
CA ILE A 797 42.95 45.11 -83.64
C ILE A 797 44.13 44.29 -84.16
N ILE A 798 44.57 43.29 -83.39
CA ILE A 798 45.61 42.33 -83.79
C ILE A 798 44.93 41.00 -84.09
N HIS A 799 45.08 40.52 -85.32
CA HIS A 799 44.55 39.24 -85.80
C HIS A 799 45.67 38.20 -85.82
N VAL A 800 45.42 37.04 -85.23
CA VAL A 800 46.36 35.91 -85.22
C VAL A 800 45.64 34.67 -85.73
N GLU A 801 46.05 34.21 -86.92
CA GLU A 801 45.60 32.94 -87.49
C GLU A 801 46.40 31.77 -86.89
N ASN A 802 45.73 30.66 -86.60
CA ASN A 802 46.22 29.62 -85.71
C ASN A 802 47.04 28.53 -86.44
N GLU A 803 48.29 28.27 -86.01
CA GLU A 803 48.81 26.92 -85.70
C GLU A 803 50.25 26.98 -85.12
N SER A 804 50.39 26.53 -83.86
CA SER A 804 51.63 26.43 -83.06
C SER A 804 52.21 27.74 -82.47
N MET A 805 52.85 27.60 -81.30
CA MET A 805 53.61 28.61 -80.53
C MET A 805 52.87 29.35 -79.41
N ALA A 806 52.68 28.64 -78.29
CA ALA A 806 52.47 29.26 -76.97
C ALA A 806 53.80 29.59 -76.23
N SER A 807 54.97 29.32 -76.84
CA SER A 807 56.29 29.55 -76.22
C SER A 807 56.89 30.93 -76.51
N ASP A 808 56.48 31.63 -77.57
CA ASP A 808 57.27 32.75 -78.10
C ASP A 808 56.71 34.14 -77.73
N LEU A 809 55.55 34.21 -77.08
CA LEU A 809 54.96 35.47 -76.58
C LEU A 809 55.60 36.01 -75.29
N ILE A 810 56.65 35.37 -74.77
CA ILE A 810 57.36 35.78 -73.54
C ILE A 810 58.47 36.84 -73.80
N GLY A 811 58.89 37.05 -75.05
CA GLY A 811 60.01 37.94 -75.38
C GLY A 811 59.68 39.42 -75.63
N LEU A 812 58.41 39.83 -75.72
CA LEU A 812 58.03 41.17 -76.24
C LEU A 812 57.63 42.21 -75.17
N PHE A 813 57.65 41.88 -73.88
CA PHE A 813 57.25 42.79 -72.80
C PHE A 813 58.36 43.11 -71.77
N SER A 814 59.62 42.91 -72.15
CA SER A 814 60.78 43.24 -71.29
C SER A 814 61.62 44.37 -71.88
N GLU A 815 61.08 45.59 -71.98
CA GLU A 815 61.89 46.81 -72.09
C GLU A 815 61.01 48.06 -71.91
N GLU A 816 61.11 48.69 -70.74
CA GLU A 816 61.29 50.15 -70.54
C GLU A 816 60.80 50.59 -69.15
N THR A 817 61.79 50.96 -68.33
CA THR A 817 61.66 51.68 -67.07
C THR A 817 61.53 53.18 -67.31
N SER A 818 60.65 53.90 -66.60
CA SER A 818 61.07 54.94 -65.63
C SER A 818 59.95 55.89 -65.14
N LYS A 819 60.00 56.09 -63.81
CA LYS A 819 59.58 57.23 -62.96
C LYS A 819 58.13 57.37 -62.46
N PRO A 820 57.96 57.82 -61.18
CA PRO A 820 56.69 57.80 -60.46
C PRO A 820 56.06 59.19 -60.30
N THR A 821 54.73 59.26 -60.37
CA THR A 821 53.94 60.36 -59.78
C THR A 821 52.73 59.81 -59.04
N ASN A 822 52.54 60.34 -57.84
CA ASN A 822 51.63 59.91 -56.78
C ASN A 822 50.19 60.48 -57.01
N PRO A 823 49.23 60.30 -56.09
CA PRO A 823 48.13 59.34 -56.15
C PRO A 823 46.75 60.02 -56.32
N MET A 824 45.70 59.20 -56.42
CA MET A 824 44.27 59.52 -56.52
C MET A 824 43.71 59.48 -57.94
N THR A 825 43.23 58.30 -58.34
CA THR A 825 41.90 58.20 -58.95
C THR A 825 41.37 56.78 -58.78
N ASN A 826 40.09 56.69 -58.44
CA ASN A 826 39.29 55.47 -58.36
C ASN A 826 39.67 54.44 -59.44
N THR A 827 40.09 53.25 -59.04
CA THR A 827 40.24 52.11 -59.96
C THR A 827 39.21 51.05 -59.59
N LEU A 828 38.13 51.07 -60.37
CA LEU A 828 37.12 50.04 -60.49
C LEU A 828 37.79 48.85 -61.23
N PHE A 829 37.84 47.68 -60.58
CA PHE A 829 38.54 46.50 -61.11
C PHE A 829 37.69 45.75 -62.14
N ILE A 830 38.29 45.43 -63.29
CA ILE A 830 37.73 44.61 -64.38
C ILE A 830 38.32 43.21 -64.26
N LEU A 831 37.48 42.17 -64.30
CA LEU A 831 37.90 40.76 -64.17
C LEU A 831 37.31 39.91 -65.31
N SER A 832 38.18 39.19 -66.04
CA SER A 832 37.80 38.17 -67.02
C SER A 832 38.19 36.80 -66.46
N VAL A 833 37.22 35.88 -66.28
CA VAL A 833 37.48 34.53 -65.74
C VAL A 833 37.21 33.49 -66.81
N PHE A 834 38.19 32.61 -67.06
CA PHE A 834 38.01 31.38 -67.84
C PHE A 834 38.15 30.17 -66.90
N ILE A 835 37.11 29.32 -66.85
CA ILE A 835 37.11 28.04 -66.14
C ILE A 835 37.10 26.93 -67.21
N LEU A 836 38.19 26.19 -67.33
CA LEU A 836 38.25 24.95 -68.11
C LEU A 836 38.22 23.76 -67.15
N THR A 837 37.16 22.95 -67.25
CA THR A 837 37.11 21.60 -66.67
C THR A 837 37.42 20.60 -67.77
N SER A 838 38.57 19.92 -67.68
CA SER A 838 38.95 18.86 -68.61
C SER A 838 38.80 17.50 -67.94
N ILE A 839 38.12 16.57 -68.60
CA ILE A 839 38.13 15.14 -68.27
C ILE A 839 39.38 14.54 -68.93
N LEU A 840 40.32 14.13 -68.08
CA LEU A 840 41.04 12.85 -68.12
C LEU A 840 41.44 12.50 -66.69
#